data_AF-A0A2X0MAD1-F1
#
_entry.id   AF-A0A2X0MAD1-F1
#
_cell.length_a   1.000
_cell.length_b   1.000
_cell.length_c   1.000
_cell.angle_alpha   90.00
_cell.angle_beta   90.00
_cell.angle_gamma   90.00
#
_symmetry.space_group_name_H-M   'P 1'
#
loop_
_entity.id
_entity.type
_entity.pdbx_description
1 polymer ?
#
loop_
_entity_poly.entity_id
_entity_poly.type
_entity_poly.pdbx_seq_one_letter_code
_entity_poly.pdbx_strand_id
1 'polypeptide(L)'
;MSVMTVLPKGKHTATIIFSHGLGDSAAGWYPFAQALAPRFKHVKWVLPTAPTQPVTLNGGMPMNSWFDIRSLTPTNSSQEDERGLLASVRTISDWVASEVDAGIPANRIVVGGFSQGAVVSLAVGATLERKLAGLISLSGFLMLADKLKSMQVDHAPSYPVFWGHGTGDPVVRYQWGEMSVQKLRELGWKNIQFESYPGMQHTLGAKEQQDVEAWLKKILPEHVASCPGAKLTSVGHRDPSTISFPPAHPSTTKPAVPIKNRSPASQNRRTRVLEVTVRPRFGSAEPDGAKHAARAEDHYRWELQATWTNDGDLNLVKMTTTTPKKSTPAPRNRLPALAEVLRRNTRPPVDLYCYYLFLQREGSEDTLDFWLDVQQHENLCTVNSAPFGGRAYFKDLRKSGRTVREDWPRYHELARTRGSIYGGVTGIRRGDDGREGGEEVPGNTAPASPRPSVSGRPQAFSGSDYGETRVTNEKADGDRRGPSLGGEREDALRTPSPRPRTPASASYPLSPTLQALYPHDSEDRPRNGRLAAPAQPYIMRDTAISRTDLIASAERIYSRYLMPGADKEVYLPPALRITEFTLSSSNLPTVTHPDYDREADAQAQVPDMFHAQKEYVYRAMEQDTFPRFLRAKAFGNLTPISALVRLAFGLLALWVGLATGFAFIFLDKKPKVSRLWVIIPFTFAIINLVAHAYDLDPLLVFMGLSETEDIAAQTPFRTIGIREPYVRKLLFGRALWVTFLSAVVVAILTIIFVLVPGHRL
;
A
#
# COMPACT_ATOMS: atom_id res chain seq x y z
N MET A 1 1.84 15.36 -8.72
CA MET A 1 0.79 14.46 -8.20
C MET A 1 0.70 13.24 -9.09
N SER A 2 0.39 12.07 -8.53
CA SER A 2 0.11 10.86 -9.32
C SER A 2 -1.27 10.97 -9.94
N VAL A 3 -1.46 10.48 -11.17
CA VAL A 3 -2.74 10.50 -11.89
C VAL A 3 -2.97 9.14 -12.53
N MET A 4 -4.20 8.64 -12.47
CA MET A 4 -4.64 7.48 -13.25
C MET A 4 -5.63 7.94 -14.32
N THR A 5 -5.59 7.32 -15.48
CA THR A 5 -6.49 7.66 -16.59
C THR A 5 -7.16 6.42 -17.16
N VAL A 6 -8.46 6.50 -17.40
CA VAL A 6 -9.17 5.53 -18.27
C VAL A 6 -9.36 6.17 -19.63
N LEU A 7 -8.70 5.60 -20.64
CA LEU A 7 -8.78 6.12 -22.00
C LEU A 7 -10.13 5.80 -22.63
N PRO A 8 -10.67 6.71 -23.47
CA PRO A 8 -11.88 6.45 -24.24
C PRO A 8 -11.65 5.28 -25.21
N LYS A 9 -12.69 4.49 -25.45
CA LYS A 9 -12.66 3.39 -26.44
C LYS A 9 -12.94 3.87 -27.86
N GLY A 10 -13.58 5.03 -28.00
CA GLY A 10 -13.86 5.71 -29.26
C GLY A 10 -13.12 7.06 -29.35
N LYS A 11 -13.59 7.95 -30.24
CA LYS A 11 -13.02 9.30 -30.37
C LYS A 11 -13.17 10.06 -29.05
N HIS A 12 -12.07 10.58 -28.52
CA HIS A 12 -12.06 11.42 -27.33
C HIS A 12 -12.78 12.74 -27.62
N THR A 13 -13.93 12.97 -26.99
CA THR A 13 -14.72 14.22 -27.18
C THR A 13 -15.23 14.83 -25.88
N ALA A 14 -14.93 14.21 -24.73
CA ALA A 14 -15.29 14.67 -23.40
C ALA A 14 -14.33 14.09 -22.35
N THR A 15 -14.18 14.77 -21.22
CA THR A 15 -13.34 14.33 -20.10
C THR A 15 -14.10 14.44 -18.78
N ILE A 16 -13.94 13.46 -17.90
CA ILE A 16 -14.39 13.53 -16.51
C ILE A 16 -13.15 13.54 -15.62
N ILE A 17 -12.99 14.58 -14.81
CA ILE A 17 -11.94 14.67 -13.79
C ILE A 17 -12.60 14.37 -12.44
N PHE A 18 -12.20 13.29 -11.77
CA PHE A 18 -12.86 12.84 -10.55
C PHE A 18 -11.88 12.72 -9.37
N SER A 19 -12.14 13.48 -8.30
CA SER A 19 -11.29 13.60 -7.12
C SER A 19 -11.78 12.71 -5.97
N HIS A 20 -10.87 11.94 -5.37
CA HIS A 20 -11.18 11.03 -4.26
C HIS A 20 -11.37 11.76 -2.92
N GLY A 21 -11.85 11.05 -1.89
CA GLY A 21 -12.00 11.57 -0.53
C GLY A 21 -10.72 11.59 0.30
N LEU A 22 -10.78 12.09 1.53
CA LEU A 22 -9.65 12.14 2.47
C LEU A 22 -9.03 10.75 2.69
N GLY A 23 -7.71 10.65 2.60
CA GLY A 23 -6.94 9.42 2.88
C GLY A 23 -6.93 8.39 1.76
N ASP A 24 -7.73 8.58 0.70
CA ASP A 24 -7.82 7.68 -0.44
C ASP A 24 -6.81 8.05 -1.56
N SER A 25 -6.97 7.49 -2.76
CA SER A 25 -6.12 7.73 -3.93
C SER A 25 -6.90 7.56 -5.22
N ALA A 26 -6.28 7.90 -6.35
CA ALA A 26 -6.82 7.61 -7.68
C ALA A 26 -7.15 6.12 -7.88
N ALA A 27 -6.40 5.22 -7.24
CA ALA A 27 -6.62 3.77 -7.36
C ALA A 27 -7.93 3.32 -6.68
N GLY A 28 -8.36 3.98 -5.61
CA GLY A 28 -9.63 3.69 -4.93
C GLY A 28 -10.85 3.99 -5.80
N TRP A 29 -10.74 5.01 -6.66
CA TRP A 29 -11.82 5.46 -7.56
C TRP A 29 -11.69 4.96 -9.00
N TYR A 30 -10.61 4.24 -9.31
CA TYR A 30 -10.42 3.61 -10.61
C TYR A 30 -11.55 2.61 -10.96
N PRO A 31 -12.03 1.74 -10.05
CA PRO A 31 -13.14 0.84 -10.34
C PRO A 31 -14.44 1.56 -10.72
N PHE A 32 -14.73 2.71 -10.08
CA PHE A 32 -15.89 3.53 -10.42
C PHE A 32 -15.81 4.06 -11.86
N ALA A 33 -14.66 4.63 -12.23
CA ALA A 33 -14.41 5.09 -13.60
C ALA A 33 -14.45 3.92 -14.61
N GLN A 34 -13.88 2.78 -14.25
CA GLN A 34 -13.83 1.60 -15.11
C GLN A 34 -15.21 0.96 -15.33
N ALA A 35 -16.09 1.01 -14.33
CA ALA A 35 -17.46 0.52 -14.45
C ALA A 35 -18.29 1.39 -15.42
N LEU A 36 -18.08 2.71 -15.42
CA LEU A 36 -18.80 3.65 -16.28
C LEU A 36 -18.19 3.82 -17.68
N ALA A 37 -16.87 3.67 -17.84
CA ALA A 37 -16.17 3.89 -19.12
C ALA A 37 -16.74 3.10 -20.32
N PRO A 38 -17.18 1.82 -20.19
CA PRO A 38 -17.82 1.10 -21.29
C PRO A 38 -19.13 1.74 -21.79
N ARG A 39 -19.81 2.49 -20.93
CA ARG A 39 -21.08 3.20 -21.24
C ARG A 39 -20.85 4.56 -21.90
N PHE A 40 -19.62 5.08 -21.82
CA PHE A 40 -19.22 6.37 -22.37
C PHE A 40 -17.95 6.22 -23.21
N LYS A 41 -18.07 5.59 -24.38
CA LYS A 41 -16.91 5.25 -25.23
C LYS A 41 -16.09 6.48 -25.65
N HIS A 42 -16.70 7.66 -25.71
CA HIS A 42 -16.09 8.93 -26.11
C HIS A 42 -15.48 9.75 -24.95
N VAL A 43 -15.58 9.26 -23.72
CA VAL A 43 -15.16 9.97 -22.51
C VAL A 43 -13.84 9.42 -21.97
N LYS A 44 -12.89 10.33 -21.72
CA LYS A 44 -11.68 10.05 -20.93
C LYS A 44 -11.97 10.28 -19.45
N TRP A 45 -11.48 9.41 -18.58
CA TRP A 45 -11.52 9.64 -17.13
C TRP A 45 -10.12 10.00 -16.63
N VAL A 46 -10.02 11.03 -15.81
CA VAL A 46 -8.79 11.51 -15.18
C VAL A 46 -9.00 11.49 -13.67
N LEU A 47 -8.19 10.71 -12.97
CA LEU A 47 -8.28 10.49 -11.53
C LEU A 47 -6.98 10.98 -10.88
N PRO A 48 -6.93 12.23 -10.40
CA PRO A 48 -5.77 12.74 -9.69
C PRO A 48 -5.71 12.19 -8.26
N THR A 49 -4.49 11.96 -7.76
CA THR A 49 -4.24 11.66 -6.34
C THR A 49 -3.78 12.92 -5.61
N ALA A 50 -4.46 13.26 -4.53
CA ALA A 50 -4.14 14.40 -3.67
C ALA A 50 -2.71 14.28 -3.10
N PRO A 51 -2.05 15.40 -2.78
CA PRO A 51 -0.73 15.37 -2.16
C PRO A 51 -0.83 14.80 -0.73
N THR A 52 0.25 14.15 -0.27
CA THR A 52 0.35 13.74 1.13
C THR A 52 0.66 14.95 2.01
N GLN A 53 -0.25 15.28 2.92
CA GLN A 53 -0.09 16.39 3.87
C GLN A 53 -0.69 16.02 5.24
N PRO A 54 -0.22 16.63 6.34
CA PRO A 54 -0.79 16.41 7.67
C PRO A 54 -2.24 16.91 7.73
N VAL A 55 -3.10 16.16 8.43
CA VAL A 55 -4.51 16.52 8.63
C VAL A 55 -4.79 16.76 10.11
N THR A 56 -5.18 17.98 10.47
CA THR A 56 -5.37 18.45 11.86
C THR A 56 -6.43 17.64 12.60
N LEU A 57 -7.58 17.37 11.97
CA LEU A 57 -8.66 16.54 12.53
C LEU A 57 -8.16 15.15 12.95
N ASN A 58 -7.19 14.59 12.22
CA ASN A 58 -6.61 13.29 12.47
C ASN A 58 -5.30 13.38 13.29
N GLY A 59 -5.15 14.41 14.13
CA GLY A 59 -3.98 14.59 14.99
C GLY A 59 -2.67 14.86 14.24
N GLY A 60 -2.75 15.43 13.03
CA GLY A 60 -1.60 15.74 12.18
C GLY A 60 -1.03 14.54 11.41
N MET A 61 -1.72 13.39 11.39
CA MET A 61 -1.29 12.23 10.61
C MET A 61 -1.17 12.57 9.11
N PRO A 62 -0.01 12.32 8.46
CA PRO A 62 0.15 12.55 7.02
C PRO A 62 -0.67 11.55 6.21
N MET A 63 -1.53 12.05 5.31
CA MET A 63 -2.31 11.25 4.39
C MET A 63 -2.62 12.04 3.12
N ASN A 64 -3.12 11.38 2.08
CA ASN A 64 -3.54 12.07 0.86
C ASN A 64 -4.74 12.95 1.19
N SER A 65 -4.58 14.27 1.06
CA SER A 65 -5.60 15.23 1.43
C SER A 65 -5.56 16.40 0.46
N TRP A 66 -6.72 16.91 0.04
CA TRP A 66 -6.84 18.08 -0.82
C TRP A 66 -6.62 19.39 -0.05
N PHE A 67 -7.03 19.43 1.21
CA PHE A 67 -6.86 20.59 2.09
C PHE A 67 -6.90 20.13 3.55
N ASP A 68 -6.42 20.95 4.48
CA ASP A 68 -6.46 20.58 5.89
C ASP A 68 -7.90 20.67 6.45
N ILE A 69 -8.31 19.66 7.20
CA ILE A 69 -9.60 19.64 7.90
C ILE A 69 -9.31 19.86 9.37
N ARG A 70 -9.78 20.99 9.93
CA ARG A 70 -9.57 21.35 11.34
C ARG A 70 -10.76 20.98 12.22
N SER A 71 -11.96 21.01 11.64
CA SER A 71 -13.22 20.61 12.27
C SER A 71 -14.17 20.11 11.19
N LEU A 72 -15.07 19.18 11.55
CA LEU A 72 -16.17 18.73 10.70
C LEU A 72 -17.46 19.52 10.95
N THR A 73 -17.47 20.47 11.89
CA THR A 73 -18.67 21.30 12.14
C THR A 73 -18.76 22.40 11.08
N PRO A 74 -19.83 22.45 10.25
CA PRO A 74 -19.95 23.41 9.15
C PRO A 74 -20.28 24.85 9.60
N THR A 75 -20.26 25.13 10.90
CA THR A 75 -20.75 26.39 11.48
C THR A 75 -19.71 27.51 11.54
N ASN A 76 -18.45 27.28 11.17
CA ASN A 76 -17.42 28.32 11.30
C ASN A 76 -16.43 28.36 10.11
N SER A 77 -16.85 29.00 9.02
CA SER A 77 -16.05 29.24 7.80
C SER A 77 -14.68 29.88 8.08
N SER A 78 -14.51 30.58 9.20
CA SER A 78 -13.25 31.24 9.60
C SER A 78 -12.12 30.27 9.99
N GLN A 79 -12.45 29.02 10.33
CA GLN A 79 -11.47 28.00 10.73
C GLN A 79 -11.11 27.04 9.59
N GLU A 80 -11.73 27.21 8.42
CA GLU A 80 -11.51 26.36 7.26
C GLU A 80 -10.15 26.66 6.58
N ASP A 81 -9.58 25.65 5.91
CA ASP A 81 -8.33 25.81 5.17
C ASP A 81 -8.58 26.36 3.76
N GLU A 82 -8.93 27.64 3.68
CA GLU A 82 -9.14 28.35 2.41
C GLU A 82 -7.93 28.25 1.48
N ARG A 83 -6.71 28.39 2.04
CA ARG A 83 -5.48 28.36 1.27
C ARG A 83 -5.25 26.97 0.65
N GLY A 84 -5.44 25.90 1.41
CA GLY A 84 -5.33 24.53 0.90
C GLY A 84 -6.40 24.21 -0.13
N LEU A 85 -7.64 24.62 0.11
CA LEU A 85 -8.74 24.40 -0.84
C LEU A 85 -8.45 25.10 -2.18
N LEU A 86 -8.03 26.37 -2.14
CA LEU A 86 -7.67 27.13 -3.35
C LEU A 86 -6.45 26.54 -4.09
N ALA A 87 -5.49 25.95 -3.37
CA ALA A 87 -4.38 25.24 -4.01
C ALA A 87 -4.86 23.98 -4.76
N SER A 88 -5.81 23.25 -4.20
CA SER A 88 -6.45 22.11 -4.86
C SER A 88 -7.31 22.54 -6.05
N VAL A 89 -8.06 23.64 -5.92
CA VAL A 89 -8.80 24.24 -7.04
C VAL A 89 -7.87 24.56 -8.21
N ARG A 90 -6.72 25.20 -7.95
CA ARG A 90 -5.71 25.48 -8.99
C ARG A 90 -5.22 24.21 -9.66
N THR A 91 -4.88 23.20 -8.86
CA THR A 91 -4.42 21.90 -9.39
C THR A 91 -5.45 21.27 -10.34
N ILE A 92 -6.73 21.24 -9.95
CA ILE A 92 -7.78 20.69 -10.82
C ILE A 92 -8.03 21.59 -12.03
N SER A 93 -7.94 22.91 -11.87
CA SER A 93 -8.04 23.86 -12.97
C SER A 93 -6.93 23.69 -14.01
N ASP A 94 -5.70 23.35 -13.59
CA ASP A 94 -4.59 23.04 -14.49
C ASP A 94 -4.85 21.76 -15.30
N TRP A 95 -5.51 20.77 -14.71
CA TRP A 95 -5.97 19.58 -15.44
C TRP A 95 -7.06 19.92 -16.45
N VAL A 96 -8.04 20.76 -16.08
CA VAL A 96 -9.05 21.26 -17.02
C VAL A 96 -8.37 21.99 -18.18
N ALA A 97 -7.41 22.89 -17.89
CA ALA A 97 -6.65 23.61 -18.91
C ALA A 97 -5.90 22.65 -19.84
N SER A 98 -5.23 21.64 -19.28
CA SER A 98 -4.51 20.62 -20.07
C SER A 98 -5.43 19.85 -21.03
N GLU A 99 -6.66 19.54 -20.62
CA GLU A 99 -7.64 18.87 -21.48
C GLU A 99 -8.19 19.81 -22.56
N VAL A 100 -8.38 21.09 -22.22
CA VAL A 100 -8.76 22.13 -23.19
C VAL A 100 -7.67 22.34 -24.24
N ASP A 101 -6.42 22.39 -23.82
CA ASP A 101 -5.26 22.52 -24.70
C ASP A 101 -5.07 21.27 -25.57
N ALA A 102 -5.50 20.09 -25.09
CA ALA A 102 -5.59 18.85 -25.87
C ALA A 102 -6.77 18.82 -26.86
N GLY A 103 -7.57 19.89 -26.94
CA GLY A 103 -8.65 20.06 -27.90
C GLY A 103 -10.04 19.68 -27.41
N ILE A 104 -10.23 19.43 -26.11
CA ILE A 104 -11.55 19.13 -25.53
C ILE A 104 -12.24 20.43 -25.08
N PRO A 105 -13.40 20.80 -25.63
CA PRO A 105 -14.11 22.01 -25.19
C PRO A 105 -14.43 21.97 -23.68
N ALA A 106 -14.30 23.09 -22.97
CA ALA A 106 -14.57 23.15 -21.53
C ALA A 106 -16.00 22.69 -21.18
N ASN A 107 -16.99 23.01 -22.02
CA ASN A 107 -18.38 22.56 -21.88
C ASN A 107 -18.59 21.05 -22.17
N ARG A 108 -17.52 20.29 -22.37
CA ARG A 108 -17.47 18.82 -22.46
C ARG A 108 -16.63 18.19 -21.34
N ILE A 109 -16.23 18.99 -20.35
CA ILE A 109 -15.47 18.54 -19.19
C ILE A 109 -16.39 18.56 -17.96
N VAL A 110 -16.44 17.46 -17.23
CA VAL A 110 -17.12 17.35 -15.93
C VAL A 110 -16.06 17.26 -14.85
N VAL A 111 -16.24 18.03 -13.77
CA VAL A 111 -15.43 17.89 -12.56
C VAL A 111 -16.31 17.25 -11.49
N GLY A 112 -15.78 16.22 -10.84
CA GLY A 112 -16.50 15.45 -9.84
C GLY A 112 -15.63 15.10 -8.66
N GLY A 113 -16.26 14.68 -7.57
CA GLY A 113 -15.53 14.05 -6.49
C GLY A 113 -16.42 13.49 -5.40
N PHE A 114 -15.76 12.78 -4.48
CA PHE A 114 -16.37 12.18 -3.29
C PHE A 114 -15.81 12.80 -2.01
N SER A 115 -16.67 13.03 -1.03
CA SER A 115 -16.30 13.55 0.29
C SER A 115 -15.46 14.83 0.16
N GLN A 116 -14.20 14.82 0.58
CA GLN A 116 -13.29 15.96 0.39
C GLN A 116 -13.13 16.37 -1.08
N GLY A 117 -13.08 15.42 -2.02
CA GLY A 117 -13.03 15.71 -3.45
C GLY A 117 -14.32 16.35 -3.99
N ALA A 118 -15.46 16.09 -3.37
CA ALA A 118 -16.73 16.74 -3.71
C ALA A 118 -16.68 18.25 -3.37
N VAL A 119 -16.07 18.60 -2.23
CA VAL A 119 -15.83 20.00 -1.84
C VAL A 119 -14.95 20.70 -2.90
N VAL A 120 -13.87 20.05 -3.34
CA VAL A 120 -13.00 20.58 -4.40
C VAL A 120 -13.76 20.77 -5.70
N SER A 121 -14.61 19.81 -6.09
CA SER A 121 -15.45 19.88 -7.29
C SER A 121 -16.36 21.11 -7.28
N LEU A 122 -17.05 21.36 -6.17
CA LEU A 122 -17.91 22.54 -5.99
C LEU A 122 -17.11 23.85 -6.00
N ALA A 123 -15.95 23.88 -5.34
CA ALA A 123 -15.10 25.07 -5.30
C ALA A 123 -14.51 25.40 -6.68
N VAL A 124 -14.13 24.39 -7.48
CA VAL A 124 -13.73 24.56 -8.88
C VAL A 124 -14.89 25.12 -9.69
N GLY A 125 -16.08 24.53 -9.58
CA GLY A 125 -17.27 25.04 -10.27
C GLY A 125 -17.65 26.47 -9.88
N ALA A 126 -17.45 26.85 -8.62
CA ALA A 126 -17.72 28.21 -8.18
C ALA A 126 -16.71 29.22 -8.77
N THR A 127 -15.43 28.86 -8.88
CA THR A 127 -14.35 29.84 -9.14
C THR A 127 -13.77 29.80 -10.56
N LEU A 128 -14.01 28.74 -11.32
CA LEU A 128 -13.40 28.57 -12.63
C LEU A 128 -14.09 29.43 -13.70
N GLU A 129 -13.33 30.30 -14.37
CA GLU A 129 -13.85 31.19 -15.43
C GLU A 129 -14.37 30.46 -16.68
N ARG A 130 -13.86 29.25 -16.95
CA ARG A 130 -14.29 28.43 -18.08
C ARG A 130 -15.54 27.64 -17.73
N LYS A 131 -16.59 27.79 -18.53
CA LYS A 131 -17.85 27.05 -18.33
C LYS A 131 -17.69 25.55 -18.63
N LEU A 132 -17.74 24.73 -17.58
CA LEU A 132 -17.76 23.27 -17.61
C LEU A 132 -19.11 22.67 -18.08
N ALA A 133 -19.13 21.36 -18.33
CA ALA A 133 -20.35 20.62 -18.66
C ALA A 133 -21.27 20.42 -17.44
N GLY A 134 -20.69 20.21 -16.26
CA GLY A 134 -21.40 19.98 -15.02
C GLY A 134 -20.49 19.54 -13.88
N LEU A 135 -21.06 19.44 -12.68
CA LEU A 135 -20.36 19.08 -11.45
C LEU A 135 -20.97 17.83 -10.81
N ILE A 136 -20.14 16.99 -10.21
CA ILE A 136 -20.58 15.86 -9.37
C ILE A 136 -20.08 16.07 -7.94
N SER A 137 -20.98 15.90 -6.97
CA SER A 137 -20.72 15.96 -5.52
C SER A 137 -21.28 14.70 -4.85
N LEU A 138 -20.44 13.75 -4.46
CA LEU A 138 -20.88 12.52 -3.78
C LEU A 138 -20.50 12.58 -2.31
N SER A 139 -21.47 12.46 -1.40
CA SER A 139 -21.31 12.56 0.05
C SER A 139 -20.46 13.77 0.50
N GLY A 140 -20.67 14.90 -0.18
CA GLY A 140 -19.93 16.15 0.02
C GLY A 140 -20.59 17.11 1.01
N PHE A 141 -19.96 18.27 1.19
CA PHE A 141 -20.51 19.43 1.89
C PHE A 141 -19.93 20.71 1.28
N LEU A 142 -20.48 21.87 1.64
CA LEU A 142 -20.01 23.16 1.16
C LEU A 142 -19.05 23.79 2.18
N MET A 143 -17.86 24.14 1.72
CA MET A 143 -16.91 24.98 2.45
C MET A 143 -16.94 26.42 1.93
N LEU A 144 -16.47 27.33 2.78
CA LEU A 144 -16.37 28.77 2.55
C LEU A 144 -17.72 29.37 2.17
N ALA A 145 -18.81 28.86 2.74
CA ALA A 145 -20.18 29.25 2.40
C ALA A 145 -20.41 30.78 2.46
N ASP A 146 -19.77 31.45 3.42
CA ASP A 146 -19.86 32.90 3.60
C ASP A 146 -19.08 33.70 2.54
N LYS A 147 -17.99 33.12 2.00
CA LYS A 147 -17.16 33.74 0.97
C LYS A 147 -17.54 33.31 -0.45
N LEU A 148 -18.32 32.23 -0.60
CA LEU A 148 -18.64 31.68 -1.91
C LEU A 148 -19.33 32.70 -2.81
N LYS A 149 -20.18 33.57 -2.25
CA LYS A 149 -20.86 34.63 -3.01
C LYS A 149 -19.90 35.63 -3.67
N SER A 150 -18.79 35.97 -3.00
CA SER A 150 -17.78 36.88 -3.56
C SER A 150 -16.77 36.17 -4.44
N MET A 151 -16.61 34.85 -4.26
CA MET A 151 -15.69 34.03 -5.05
C MET A 151 -16.33 33.47 -6.32
N GLN A 152 -17.67 33.37 -6.38
CA GLN A 152 -18.33 32.72 -7.49
C GLN A 152 -18.27 33.56 -8.78
N VAL A 153 -18.00 32.91 -9.90
CA VAL A 153 -18.09 33.51 -11.23
C VAL A 153 -19.56 33.59 -11.71
N ASP A 154 -19.86 34.53 -12.59
CA ASP A 154 -21.24 34.84 -13.02
C ASP A 154 -22.03 33.63 -13.56
N HIS A 155 -21.34 32.71 -14.23
CA HIS A 155 -21.98 31.53 -14.82
C HIS A 155 -22.09 30.34 -13.86
N ALA A 156 -21.47 30.39 -12.67
CA ALA A 156 -21.46 29.27 -11.73
C ALA A 156 -22.88 28.81 -11.31
N PRO A 157 -23.84 29.70 -11.02
CA PRO A 157 -25.21 29.30 -10.67
C PRO A 157 -25.97 28.55 -11.78
N SER A 158 -25.45 28.56 -13.01
CA SER A 158 -26.04 27.86 -14.17
C SER A 158 -25.58 26.41 -14.31
N TYR A 159 -24.61 25.95 -13.51
CA TYR A 159 -24.08 24.60 -13.61
C TYR A 159 -25.14 23.54 -13.30
N PRO A 160 -25.27 22.48 -14.14
CA PRO A 160 -25.87 21.23 -13.71
C PRO A 160 -24.98 20.61 -12.62
N VAL A 161 -25.57 20.32 -11.46
CA VAL A 161 -24.90 19.64 -10.34
C VAL A 161 -25.66 18.37 -10.00
N PHE A 162 -24.99 17.24 -10.06
CA PHE A 162 -25.47 16.01 -9.44
C PHE A 162 -24.91 15.91 -8.03
N TRP A 163 -25.78 15.75 -7.05
CA TRP A 163 -25.41 15.58 -5.65
C TRP A 163 -26.05 14.32 -5.09
N GLY A 164 -25.23 13.30 -4.80
CA GLY A 164 -25.67 12.06 -4.15
C GLY A 164 -25.24 12.03 -2.69
N HIS A 165 -26.13 11.61 -1.79
CA HIS A 165 -25.79 11.54 -0.35
C HIS A 165 -26.53 10.42 0.38
N GLY A 166 -25.81 9.66 1.20
CA GLY A 166 -26.40 8.61 2.04
C GLY A 166 -27.05 9.15 3.30
N THR A 167 -28.29 8.74 3.60
CA THR A 167 -28.98 9.22 4.82
C THR A 167 -28.41 8.63 6.10
N GLY A 168 -27.67 7.52 6.01
CA GLY A 168 -27.00 6.85 7.12
C GLY A 168 -25.52 7.22 7.25
N ASP A 169 -25.04 8.27 6.57
CA ASP A 169 -23.64 8.69 6.58
C ASP A 169 -23.21 9.20 7.97
N PRO A 170 -22.30 8.49 8.68
CA PRO A 170 -21.86 8.90 10.01
C PRO A 170 -20.68 9.88 9.97
N VAL A 171 -20.05 10.09 8.81
CA VAL A 171 -18.82 10.88 8.64
C VAL A 171 -19.16 12.29 8.16
N VAL A 172 -19.79 12.39 7.00
CA VAL A 172 -20.35 13.63 6.46
C VAL A 172 -21.85 13.52 6.59
N ARG A 173 -22.38 13.97 7.73
CA ARG A 173 -23.80 13.80 8.06
C ARG A 173 -24.67 14.32 6.92
N TYR A 174 -25.71 13.58 6.56
CA TYR A 174 -26.65 13.93 5.49
C TYR A 174 -27.20 15.37 5.62
N GLN A 175 -27.48 15.80 6.85
CA GLN A 175 -27.91 17.15 7.20
C GLN A 175 -26.94 18.24 6.70
N TRP A 176 -25.63 17.98 6.67
CA TRP A 176 -24.65 18.93 6.14
C TRP A 176 -24.74 19.05 4.63
N GLY A 177 -25.03 17.96 3.92
CA GLY A 177 -25.38 17.99 2.50
C GLY A 177 -26.64 18.80 2.24
N GLU A 178 -27.70 18.61 3.04
CA GLU A 178 -28.94 19.39 2.94
C GLU A 178 -28.70 20.90 3.14
N MET A 179 -27.98 21.27 4.20
CA MET A 179 -27.62 22.65 4.49
C MET A 179 -26.80 23.26 3.33
N SER A 180 -25.88 22.48 2.77
CA SER A 180 -25.03 22.90 1.65
C SER A 180 -25.83 23.18 0.39
N VAL A 181 -26.75 22.27 0.03
CA VAL A 181 -27.64 22.44 -1.12
C VAL A 181 -28.59 23.62 -0.92
N GLN A 182 -29.15 23.78 0.28
CA GLN A 182 -29.97 24.94 0.61
C GLN A 182 -29.17 26.23 0.42
N LYS A 183 -27.94 26.29 0.92
CA LYS A 183 -27.07 27.46 0.76
C LYS A 183 -26.75 27.76 -0.70
N LEU A 184 -26.45 26.75 -1.52
CA LEU A 184 -26.22 26.94 -2.95
C LEU A 184 -27.47 27.48 -3.66
N ARG A 185 -28.66 26.99 -3.31
CA ARG A 185 -29.93 27.51 -3.83
C ARG A 185 -30.15 28.98 -3.45
N GLU A 186 -29.84 29.36 -2.21
CA GLU A 186 -29.86 30.77 -1.77
C GLU A 186 -28.90 31.66 -2.57
N LEU A 187 -27.75 31.10 -2.96
CA LEU A 187 -26.76 31.77 -3.81
C LEU A 187 -27.13 31.78 -5.30
N GLY A 188 -28.30 31.23 -5.65
CA GLY A 188 -28.88 31.29 -6.99
C GLY A 188 -28.60 30.07 -7.86
N TRP A 189 -27.98 28.99 -7.34
CA TRP A 189 -27.75 27.77 -8.09
C TRP A 189 -29.07 27.02 -8.30
N LYS A 190 -29.54 26.97 -9.55
CA LYS A 190 -30.89 26.48 -9.87
C LYS A 190 -30.94 25.00 -10.25
N ASN A 191 -29.86 24.47 -10.81
CA ASN A 191 -29.84 23.14 -11.42
C ASN A 191 -29.09 22.13 -10.55
N ILE A 192 -29.58 21.90 -9.33
CA ILE A 192 -29.02 20.91 -8.40
C ILE A 192 -29.98 19.73 -8.27
N GLN A 193 -29.58 18.58 -8.80
CA GLN A 193 -30.24 17.30 -8.57
C GLN A 193 -29.66 16.69 -7.29
N PHE A 194 -30.40 16.78 -6.18
CA PHE A 194 -30.00 16.25 -4.88
C PHE A 194 -30.74 14.93 -4.60
N GLU A 195 -30.01 13.82 -4.66
CA GLU A 195 -30.51 12.46 -4.48
C GLU A 195 -30.09 11.91 -3.12
N SER A 196 -31.07 11.44 -2.36
CA SER A 196 -30.87 10.82 -1.05
C SER A 196 -30.95 9.29 -1.16
N TYR A 197 -30.01 8.59 -0.53
CA TYR A 197 -29.97 7.12 -0.53
C TYR A 197 -30.22 6.56 0.88
N PRO A 198 -31.42 6.01 1.16
CA PRO A 198 -31.79 5.54 2.49
C PRO A 198 -30.85 4.46 3.03
N GLY A 199 -30.31 4.67 4.24
CA GLY A 199 -29.46 3.71 4.94
C GLY A 199 -28.04 3.55 4.37
N MET A 200 -27.74 4.21 3.25
CA MET A 200 -26.39 4.27 2.71
C MET A 200 -25.51 5.11 3.65
N GLN A 201 -24.35 4.55 4.02
CA GLN A 201 -23.35 5.20 4.87
C GLN A 201 -22.40 6.08 4.04
N HIS A 202 -21.19 6.37 4.54
CA HIS A 202 -20.16 7.11 3.80
C HIS A 202 -19.48 6.25 2.73
N THR A 203 -20.24 5.87 1.70
CA THR A 203 -19.80 4.98 0.60
C THR A 203 -20.55 5.32 -0.69
N LEU A 204 -20.14 4.71 -1.80
CA LEU A 204 -20.84 4.79 -3.09
C LEU A 204 -21.81 3.62 -3.24
N GLY A 205 -23.09 3.90 -3.42
CA GLY A 205 -24.13 2.89 -3.64
C GLY A 205 -24.28 2.47 -5.10
N ALA A 206 -24.77 1.25 -5.35
CA ALA A 206 -25.06 0.80 -6.72
C ALA A 206 -26.14 1.64 -7.41
N LYS A 207 -27.18 2.06 -6.66
CA LYS A 207 -28.23 2.96 -7.16
C LYS A 207 -27.66 4.34 -7.48
N GLU A 208 -26.83 4.88 -6.58
CA GLU A 208 -26.15 6.16 -6.79
C GLU A 208 -25.29 6.16 -8.05
N GLN A 209 -24.52 5.09 -8.28
CA GLN A 209 -23.76 4.92 -9.51
C GLN A 209 -24.66 4.91 -10.77
N GLN A 210 -25.83 4.26 -10.72
CA GLN A 210 -26.79 4.24 -11.83
C GLN A 210 -27.38 5.63 -12.10
N ASP A 211 -27.69 6.39 -11.05
CA ASP A 211 -28.23 7.74 -11.17
C ASP A 211 -27.17 8.70 -11.73
N VAL A 212 -25.90 8.56 -11.31
CA VAL A 212 -24.77 9.27 -11.92
C VAL A 212 -24.63 8.91 -13.40
N GLU A 213 -24.72 7.63 -13.77
CA GLU A 213 -24.71 7.20 -15.18
C GLU A 213 -25.82 7.87 -15.98
N ALA A 214 -27.06 7.87 -15.45
CA ALA A 214 -28.22 8.47 -16.10
C ALA A 214 -28.07 9.99 -16.26
N TRP A 215 -27.50 10.66 -15.26
CA TRP A 215 -27.23 12.09 -15.31
C TRP A 215 -26.12 12.42 -16.32
N LEU A 216 -25.01 11.68 -16.31
CA LEU A 216 -23.90 11.84 -17.26
C LEU A 216 -24.34 11.64 -18.71
N LYS A 217 -25.25 10.70 -18.99
CA LYS A 217 -25.81 10.51 -20.35
C LYS A 217 -26.55 11.74 -20.86
N LYS A 218 -27.22 12.50 -19.98
CA LYS A 218 -27.94 13.73 -20.35
C LYS A 218 -26.98 14.87 -20.66
N ILE A 219 -25.89 15.00 -19.89
CA ILE A 219 -24.97 16.14 -20.03
C ILE A 219 -23.80 15.90 -21.00
N LEU A 220 -23.41 14.64 -21.24
CA LEU A 220 -22.32 14.26 -22.14
C LEU A 220 -22.78 13.29 -23.25
N PRO A 221 -23.71 13.68 -24.13
CA PRO A 221 -24.14 12.83 -25.25
C PRO A 221 -22.98 12.53 -26.22
N GLU A 222 -23.05 11.36 -26.88
CA GLU A 222 -22.02 10.87 -27.83
C GLU A 222 -22.03 11.65 -29.16
N HIS A 223 -23.21 12.05 -29.63
CA HIS A 223 -23.38 12.89 -30.81
C HIS A 223 -23.85 14.29 -30.40
N VAL A 224 -23.07 15.31 -30.76
CA VAL A 224 -23.55 16.69 -30.74
C VAL A 224 -24.51 16.83 -31.91
N ALA A 225 -25.81 16.98 -31.63
CA ALA A 225 -26.70 17.58 -32.62
C ALA A 225 -26.10 18.95 -32.97
N SER A 226 -25.73 19.12 -34.24
CA SER A 226 -25.21 20.38 -34.76
C SER A 226 -26.10 21.53 -34.29
N CYS A 227 -25.53 22.52 -33.61
CA CYS A 227 -26.25 23.77 -33.39
C CYS A 227 -26.68 24.34 -34.76
N PRO A 228 -27.94 24.77 -34.93
CA PRO A 228 -28.40 25.41 -36.15
C PRO A 228 -27.78 26.81 -36.22
N GLY A 229 -26.76 27.00 -37.07
CA GLY A 229 -26.15 28.32 -37.19
C GLY A 229 -24.91 28.48 -38.04
N ALA A 230 -24.35 27.43 -38.64
CA ALA A 230 -23.21 27.58 -39.55
C ALA A 230 -23.65 27.28 -41.00
N LYS A 231 -23.98 28.34 -41.75
CA LYS A 231 -24.13 28.27 -43.21
C LYS A 231 -22.82 27.75 -43.81
N LEU A 232 -22.88 26.61 -44.48
CA LEU A 232 -21.86 26.16 -45.43
C LEU A 232 -21.69 27.28 -46.47
N THR A 233 -20.49 27.86 -46.55
CA THR A 233 -20.06 28.57 -47.75
C THR A 233 -18.90 27.80 -48.35
N SER A 234 -19.17 27.28 -49.54
CA SER A 234 -18.23 26.60 -50.42
C SER A 234 -17.27 27.59 -51.06
N VAL A 235 -15.97 27.39 -50.89
CA VAL A 235 -14.89 27.89 -51.77
C VAL A 235 -13.73 26.90 -51.55
N GLY A 236 -13.01 26.35 -52.51
CA GLY A 236 -12.89 26.53 -53.95
C GLY A 236 -11.55 25.89 -54.30
N HIS A 237 -11.57 24.93 -55.24
CA HIS A 237 -10.42 24.20 -55.76
C HIS A 237 -9.35 25.17 -56.31
N ARG A 238 -8.04 24.92 -56.06
CA ARG A 238 -6.95 25.34 -56.96
C ARG A 238 -5.68 24.50 -56.76
N ASP A 239 -5.15 24.11 -57.90
CA ASP A 239 -4.01 23.23 -58.17
C ASP A 239 -2.63 23.76 -57.71
N PRO A 240 -1.61 22.87 -57.66
CA PRO A 240 -0.24 23.19 -57.27
C PRO A 240 0.64 23.50 -58.49
N SER A 241 1.47 24.54 -58.43
CA SER A 241 2.69 24.62 -59.26
C SER A 241 3.64 25.75 -58.86
N THR A 242 4.91 25.35 -58.67
CA THR A 242 6.15 26.08 -58.98
C THR A 242 6.57 27.24 -58.08
N ILE A 243 7.72 27.10 -57.42
CA ILE A 243 8.83 28.06 -57.44
C ILE A 243 10.14 27.29 -57.14
N SER A 244 11.14 27.55 -57.98
CA SER A 244 12.49 26.98 -58.04
C SER A 244 13.57 27.97 -57.59
N PHE A 245 14.82 27.48 -57.44
CA PHE A 245 16.17 28.11 -57.64
C PHE A 245 17.18 27.76 -56.49
N PRO A 246 18.53 27.79 -56.68
CA PRO A 246 19.40 26.84 -57.43
C PRO A 246 20.70 26.50 -56.60
N PRO A 247 21.92 26.12 -57.13
CA PRO A 247 22.71 25.00 -56.57
C PRO A 247 24.12 25.36 -56.02
N ALA A 248 24.83 24.29 -55.62
CA ALA A 248 26.09 24.13 -54.86
C ALA A 248 27.40 24.76 -55.39
N HIS A 249 28.44 24.84 -54.52
CA HIS A 249 29.84 24.33 -54.66
C HIS A 249 30.79 24.88 -53.53
N PRO A 250 32.07 24.47 -53.36
CA PRO A 250 32.52 23.24 -52.68
C PRO A 250 33.74 23.40 -51.72
N SER A 251 34.10 22.29 -51.05
CA SER A 251 35.45 21.80 -50.63
C SER A 251 36.48 22.71 -49.93
N THR A 252 37.06 22.20 -48.82
CA THR A 252 38.53 22.14 -48.61
C THR A 252 38.91 21.08 -47.57
N THR A 253 39.99 20.34 -47.87
CA THR A 253 40.59 19.24 -47.11
C THR A 253 41.94 19.63 -46.49
N LYS A 254 42.44 18.76 -45.58
CA LYS A 254 43.86 18.49 -45.13
C LYS A 254 44.32 19.08 -43.78
N PRO A 255 45.39 18.53 -43.14
CA PRO A 255 45.81 17.12 -42.99
C PRO A 255 46.33 16.77 -41.56
N ALA A 256 46.76 15.50 -41.39
CA ALA A 256 47.30 14.84 -40.18
C ALA A 256 48.83 14.97 -39.98
N VAL A 257 49.33 14.76 -38.74
CA VAL A 257 50.73 14.36 -38.39
C VAL A 257 50.76 13.68 -36.97
N PRO A 258 51.84 13.00 -36.47
CA PRO A 258 51.94 11.54 -36.46
C PRO A 258 52.35 10.89 -35.10
N ILE A 259 52.48 9.56 -35.15
CA ILE A 259 52.89 8.57 -34.14
C ILE A 259 54.33 8.75 -33.60
N LYS A 260 54.58 8.34 -32.34
CA LYS A 260 55.92 7.95 -31.85
C LYS A 260 55.91 6.61 -31.09
N ASN A 261 56.73 5.69 -31.58
CA ASN A 261 57.11 4.40 -30.99
C ASN A 261 58.07 4.55 -29.79
N ARG A 262 58.01 3.61 -28.84
CA ARG A 262 59.19 3.06 -28.13
C ARG A 262 58.93 1.58 -27.75
N SER A 263 60.00 0.80 -27.84
CA SER A 263 60.18 -0.65 -27.58
C SER A 263 61.48 -0.79 -26.75
N PRO A 264 61.93 -1.97 -26.27
CA PRO A 264 61.34 -2.96 -25.36
C PRO A 264 62.26 -3.23 -24.14
N ALA A 265 61.80 -3.90 -23.06
CA ALA A 265 62.72 -4.55 -22.11
C ALA A 265 62.08 -5.66 -21.24
N SER A 266 62.71 -6.83 -21.35
CA SER A 266 62.96 -7.91 -20.36
C SER A 266 61.82 -8.53 -19.53
N GLN A 267 61.61 -9.81 -19.87
CA GLN A 267 61.13 -10.95 -19.06
C GLN A 267 61.25 -10.83 -17.54
N ASN A 268 60.17 -11.19 -16.84
CA ASN A 268 60.29 -12.07 -15.68
C ASN A 268 59.02 -12.94 -15.52
N ARG A 269 59.23 -14.26 -15.42
CA ARG A 269 58.19 -15.28 -15.24
C ARG A 269 57.46 -15.05 -13.92
N ARG A 270 56.14 -14.83 -13.98
CA ARG A 270 55.21 -15.08 -12.87
C ARG A 270 53.94 -15.70 -13.43
N THR A 271 53.57 -16.86 -12.89
CA THR A 271 52.29 -17.52 -13.07
C THR A 271 51.18 -16.48 -12.84
N ARG A 272 50.51 -16.04 -13.91
CA ARG A 272 49.36 -15.12 -13.82
C ARG A 272 48.09 -15.95 -13.84
N VAL A 273 47.32 -15.90 -12.76
CA VAL A 273 45.88 -16.17 -12.85
C VAL A 273 45.29 -15.04 -13.69
N LEU A 274 44.88 -15.36 -14.91
CA LEU A 274 44.23 -14.42 -15.82
C LEU A 274 42.78 -14.25 -15.37
N GLU A 275 42.50 -13.16 -14.66
CA GLU A 275 41.15 -12.75 -14.32
C GLU A 275 40.50 -12.12 -15.56
N VAL A 276 39.92 -12.95 -16.43
CA VAL A 276 39.24 -12.47 -17.64
C VAL A 276 37.84 -11.99 -17.26
N THR A 277 37.69 -10.68 -17.06
CA THR A 277 36.36 -10.07 -16.95
C THR A 277 35.81 -9.88 -18.36
N VAL A 278 34.99 -10.82 -18.84
CA VAL A 278 34.24 -10.64 -20.09
C VAL A 278 33.10 -9.66 -19.81
N ARG A 279 33.28 -8.39 -20.20
CA ARG A 279 32.14 -7.46 -20.32
C ARG A 279 31.43 -7.75 -21.64
N PRO A 280 30.10 -7.93 -21.66
CA PRO A 280 29.37 -7.91 -22.91
C PRO A 280 29.56 -6.52 -23.56
N ARG A 281 30.05 -6.49 -24.80
CA ARG A 281 30.06 -5.28 -25.63
C ARG A 281 28.60 -4.91 -25.93
N PHE A 282 28.05 -3.96 -25.19
CA PHE A 282 26.99 -3.12 -25.72
C PHE A 282 27.65 -1.95 -26.45
N GLY A 283 27.20 -1.68 -27.67
CA GLY A 283 27.74 -0.68 -28.57
C GLY A 283 27.85 0.70 -27.91
N SER A 284 28.98 1.35 -28.17
CA SER A 284 29.37 2.66 -27.68
C SER A 284 28.60 3.79 -28.35
N ALA A 285 28.03 4.69 -27.54
CA ALA A 285 27.95 6.12 -27.84
C ALA A 285 28.27 6.91 -26.55
N GLU A 286 29.03 7.98 -26.75
CA GLU A 286 29.91 8.71 -25.83
C GLU A 286 29.22 9.63 -24.78
N PRO A 287 29.99 10.28 -23.87
CA PRO A 287 29.53 10.65 -22.54
C PRO A 287 28.96 12.07 -22.48
N ASP A 288 27.89 12.26 -21.71
CA ASP A 288 27.83 13.36 -20.77
C ASP A 288 26.67 13.21 -19.77
N GLY A 289 26.99 13.37 -18.48
CA GLY A 289 26.04 13.78 -17.45
C GLY A 289 25.17 12.70 -16.78
N ALA A 290 25.75 11.78 -15.99
CA ALA A 290 25.00 11.10 -14.93
C ALA A 290 25.89 10.53 -13.80
N LYS A 291 26.37 11.39 -12.89
CA LYS A 291 26.65 10.98 -11.51
C LYS A 291 25.30 10.84 -10.79
N HIS A 292 24.73 9.64 -10.77
CA HIS A 292 23.86 9.06 -9.72
C HIS A 292 23.02 7.89 -10.27
N ALA A 293 23.67 6.79 -10.64
CA ALA A 293 23.05 5.47 -10.69
C ALA A 293 24.16 4.41 -10.55
N ALA A 294 24.68 4.27 -9.34
CA ALA A 294 25.65 3.22 -9.02
C ALA A 294 25.28 2.57 -7.70
N ARG A 295 24.44 1.51 -7.75
CA ARG A 295 24.62 0.27 -6.99
C ARG A 295 23.42 -0.68 -7.17
N ALA A 296 23.65 -1.74 -7.95
CA ALA A 296 23.32 -3.13 -7.65
C ALA A 296 23.23 -3.90 -8.98
N GLU A 297 24.37 -4.03 -9.68
CA GLU A 297 24.51 -5.09 -10.68
C GLU A 297 25.22 -6.26 -10.01
N ASP A 298 24.47 -7.32 -9.73
CA ASP A 298 25.00 -8.59 -9.25
C ASP A 298 25.71 -9.29 -10.43
N HIS A 299 26.99 -8.99 -10.62
CA HIS A 299 27.81 -9.67 -11.62
C HIS A 299 28.12 -11.11 -11.17
N TYR A 300 27.71 -12.09 -11.97
CA TYR A 300 28.23 -13.45 -11.85
C TYR A 300 29.72 -13.46 -12.22
N ARG A 301 30.57 -13.93 -11.30
CA ARG A 301 32.01 -14.10 -11.55
C ARG A 301 32.27 -15.56 -11.92
N TRP A 302 32.89 -15.77 -13.07
CA TRP A 302 33.32 -17.09 -13.53
C TRP A 302 34.83 -17.18 -13.38
N GLU A 303 35.32 -18.13 -12.57
CA GLU A 303 36.75 -18.45 -12.53
C GLU A 303 37.01 -19.67 -13.42
N LEU A 304 37.85 -19.48 -14.44
CA LEU A 304 38.38 -20.54 -15.28
C LEU A 304 39.78 -20.91 -14.78
N GLN A 305 39.99 -22.15 -14.38
CA GLN A 305 41.34 -22.71 -14.22
C GLN A 305 41.69 -23.58 -15.42
N ALA A 306 42.72 -23.16 -16.16
CA ALA A 306 43.31 -23.91 -17.24
C ALA A 306 44.81 -24.12 -16.97
N THR A 307 45.31 -25.29 -17.32
CA THR A 307 46.73 -25.67 -17.21
C THR A 307 47.22 -26.15 -18.57
N TRP A 308 48.42 -25.69 -18.96
CA TRP A 308 49.08 -26.14 -20.19
C TRP A 308 49.81 -27.45 -19.95
N THR A 309 49.70 -28.40 -20.88
CA THR A 309 50.59 -29.56 -20.93
C THR A 309 51.90 -29.21 -21.62
N ASN A 310 52.95 -30.01 -21.41
CA ASN A 310 54.29 -29.75 -21.95
C ASN A 310 54.36 -29.78 -23.49
N ASP A 311 53.31 -30.28 -24.15
CA ASP A 311 53.22 -30.35 -25.62
C ASP A 311 52.41 -29.20 -26.24
N GLY A 312 51.99 -28.21 -25.44
CA GLY A 312 51.38 -26.98 -25.95
C GLY A 312 49.87 -27.04 -26.17
N ASP A 313 49.16 -28.00 -25.58
CA ASP A 313 47.70 -28.02 -25.56
C ASP A 313 47.10 -27.50 -24.23
N LEU A 314 46.00 -26.75 -24.33
CA LEU A 314 45.30 -26.14 -23.20
C LEU A 314 44.25 -27.09 -22.63
N ASN A 315 44.47 -27.61 -21.41
CA ASN A 315 43.47 -28.43 -20.71
C ASN A 315 42.64 -27.59 -19.72
N LEU A 316 41.31 -27.66 -19.88
CA LEU A 316 40.29 -27.04 -19.03
C LEU A 316 40.00 -27.96 -17.84
N VAL A 317 40.40 -27.57 -16.62
CA VAL A 317 40.37 -28.48 -15.45
C VAL A 317 39.12 -28.29 -14.58
N LYS A 318 38.54 -27.07 -14.50
CA LYS A 318 37.26 -26.86 -13.80
C LYS A 318 36.64 -25.49 -14.08
N MET A 319 35.33 -25.46 -14.33
CA MET A 319 34.49 -24.26 -14.18
C MET A 319 33.78 -24.35 -12.83
N THR A 320 34.00 -23.37 -11.95
CA THR A 320 33.26 -23.27 -10.68
C THR A 320 32.46 -21.98 -10.63
N THR A 321 31.15 -22.11 -10.48
CA THR A 321 30.25 -21.00 -10.20
C THR A 321 30.26 -20.71 -8.71
N THR A 322 30.99 -19.67 -8.29
CA THR A 322 30.82 -19.12 -6.95
C THR A 322 29.49 -18.38 -6.91
N THR A 323 28.46 -19.00 -6.33
CA THR A 323 27.21 -18.32 -6.00
C THR A 323 27.52 -17.17 -5.02
N PRO A 324 26.99 -15.96 -5.24
CA PRO A 324 27.23 -14.87 -4.31
C PRO A 324 26.66 -15.27 -2.94
N LYS A 325 27.49 -15.22 -1.90
CA LYS A 325 27.03 -15.31 -0.51
C LYS A 325 25.95 -14.25 -0.32
N LYS A 326 24.73 -14.69 0.01
CA LYS A 326 23.58 -13.87 0.41
C LYS A 326 24.07 -12.66 1.19
N SER A 327 23.96 -11.47 0.60
CA SER A 327 24.18 -10.22 1.33
C SER A 327 23.20 -10.21 2.50
N THR A 328 23.69 -10.31 3.72
CA THR A 328 22.89 -10.00 4.90
C THR A 328 22.32 -8.59 4.70
N PRO A 329 20.99 -8.39 4.78
CA PRO A 329 20.40 -7.08 4.61
C PRO A 329 21.04 -6.12 5.63
N ALA A 330 21.44 -4.94 5.19
CA ALA A 330 22.05 -3.93 6.03
C ALA A 330 21.16 -3.64 7.26
N PRO A 331 21.75 -3.36 8.44
CA PRO A 331 20.98 -3.05 9.64
C PRO A 331 20.08 -1.84 9.39
N ARG A 332 18.78 -2.01 9.68
CA ARG A 332 17.75 -0.98 9.47
C ARG A 332 17.69 -0.02 10.65
N ASN A 333 17.47 1.26 10.37
CA ASN A 333 17.20 2.31 11.36
C ASN A 333 15.70 2.67 11.47
N ARG A 334 14.81 1.76 11.07
CA ARG A 334 13.35 1.94 11.07
C ARG A 334 12.62 0.65 11.41
N LEU A 335 11.33 0.75 11.72
CA LEU A 335 10.44 -0.40 11.81
C LEU A 335 10.29 -1.11 10.44
N PRO A 336 10.12 -2.44 10.41
CA PRO A 336 9.96 -3.18 9.16
C PRO A 336 8.59 -2.89 8.51
N ALA A 337 8.56 -2.93 7.17
CA ALA A 337 7.32 -2.89 6.40
C ALA A 337 6.68 -4.29 6.28
N LEU A 338 5.37 -4.36 6.00
CA LEU A 338 4.66 -5.64 5.85
C LEU A 338 5.31 -6.52 4.78
N ALA A 339 5.64 -5.95 3.63
CA ALA A 339 6.37 -6.66 2.57
C ALA A 339 7.70 -7.28 3.04
N GLU A 340 8.42 -6.65 3.97
CA GLU A 340 9.68 -7.19 4.49
C GLU A 340 9.45 -8.38 5.44
N VAL A 341 8.37 -8.33 6.23
CA VAL A 341 7.94 -9.43 7.10
C VAL A 341 7.48 -10.62 6.26
N LEU A 342 6.61 -10.40 5.27
CA LEU A 342 6.12 -11.43 4.37
C LEU A 342 7.26 -12.08 3.54
N ARG A 343 8.27 -11.29 3.15
CA ARG A 343 9.49 -11.79 2.46
C ARG A 343 10.50 -12.46 3.39
N ARG A 344 10.22 -12.57 4.70
CA ARG A 344 11.10 -13.19 5.71
C ARG A 344 12.44 -12.47 5.88
N ASN A 345 12.45 -11.16 5.68
CA ASN A 345 13.65 -10.33 5.86
C ASN A 345 13.77 -9.78 7.29
N THR A 346 12.90 -10.18 8.22
CA THR A 346 12.85 -9.71 9.62
C THR A 346 13.11 -10.85 10.61
N ARG A 347 13.40 -10.49 11.86
CA ARG A 347 13.69 -11.43 12.95
C ARG A 347 12.70 -11.25 14.12
N PRO A 348 12.59 -12.24 15.03
CA PRO A 348 11.76 -12.11 16.23
C PRO A 348 12.08 -10.82 17.01
N PRO A 349 11.07 -10.14 17.59
CA PRO A 349 9.65 -10.52 17.70
C PRO A 349 8.76 -10.03 16.53
N VAL A 350 9.34 -9.46 15.47
CA VAL A 350 8.61 -8.87 14.33
C VAL A 350 8.78 -9.69 13.04
N ASP A 351 8.81 -11.02 13.18
CA ASP A 351 8.90 -11.95 12.05
C ASP A 351 7.51 -12.45 11.60
N LEU A 352 7.49 -13.14 10.45
CA LEU A 352 6.26 -13.68 9.87
C LEU A 352 5.54 -14.67 10.81
N TYR A 353 6.30 -15.44 11.59
CA TYR A 353 5.74 -16.38 12.55
C TYR A 353 5.01 -15.65 13.69
N CYS A 354 5.64 -14.65 14.31
CA CYS A 354 5.01 -13.83 15.34
C CYS A 354 3.80 -13.06 14.79
N TYR A 355 3.84 -12.65 13.53
CA TYR A 355 2.71 -12.01 12.88
C TYR A 355 1.53 -12.97 12.68
N TYR A 356 1.79 -14.21 12.27
CA TYR A 356 0.74 -15.24 12.18
C TYR A 356 0.10 -15.54 13.54
N LEU A 357 0.90 -15.74 14.59
CA LEU A 357 0.37 -15.96 15.94
C LEU A 357 -0.51 -14.79 16.40
N PHE A 358 -0.13 -13.56 16.04
CA PHE A 358 -0.93 -12.38 16.32
C PHE A 358 -2.28 -12.40 15.58
N LEU A 359 -2.30 -12.75 14.29
CA LEU A 359 -3.54 -12.84 13.52
C LEU A 359 -4.47 -13.96 13.99
N GLN A 360 -3.90 -15.11 14.39
CA GLN A 360 -4.66 -16.24 14.93
C GLN A 360 -5.42 -15.86 16.21
N ARG A 361 -4.85 -14.98 17.05
CA ARG A 361 -5.53 -14.43 18.23
C ARG A 361 -6.71 -13.53 17.85
N GLU A 362 -6.56 -12.78 16.77
CA GLU A 362 -7.58 -11.85 16.28
C GLU A 362 -8.65 -12.53 15.42
N GLY A 363 -8.48 -13.82 15.08
CA GLY A 363 -9.37 -14.55 14.18
C GLY A 363 -9.31 -14.05 12.73
N SER A 364 -8.14 -13.57 12.29
CA SER A 364 -7.91 -13.00 10.96
C SER A 364 -6.77 -13.71 10.21
N GLU A 365 -6.41 -14.92 10.64
CA GLU A 365 -5.36 -15.73 10.03
C GLU A 365 -5.66 -16.13 8.58
N ASP A 366 -6.93 -16.29 8.24
CA ASP A 366 -7.37 -16.72 6.91
C ASP A 366 -6.96 -15.75 5.80
N THR A 367 -6.86 -14.47 6.16
CA THR A 367 -6.41 -13.41 5.24
C THR A 367 -4.92 -13.58 4.90
N LEU A 368 -4.09 -13.93 5.88
CA LEU A 368 -2.66 -14.20 5.66
C LEU A 368 -2.45 -15.54 4.95
N ASP A 369 -3.19 -16.57 5.34
CA ASP A 369 -3.18 -17.88 4.67
C ASP A 369 -3.53 -17.75 3.18
N PHE A 370 -4.60 -17.02 2.85
CA PHE A 370 -4.98 -16.72 1.47
C PHE A 370 -3.84 -16.02 0.72
N TRP A 371 -3.25 -14.97 1.30
CA TRP A 371 -2.15 -14.26 0.66
C TRP A 371 -0.95 -15.17 0.39
N LEU A 372 -0.59 -16.04 1.33
CA LEU A 372 0.51 -16.99 1.19
C LEU A 372 0.22 -18.05 0.13
N ASP A 373 -0.99 -18.60 0.10
CA ASP A 373 -1.41 -19.59 -0.89
C ASP A 373 -1.44 -18.99 -2.31
N VAL A 374 -1.94 -17.76 -2.48
CA VAL A 374 -1.89 -17.06 -3.77
C VAL A 374 -0.46 -16.72 -4.16
N GLN A 375 0.39 -16.25 -3.22
CA GLN A 375 1.80 -16.01 -3.51
C GLN A 375 2.52 -17.28 -3.96
N GLN A 376 2.17 -18.44 -3.39
CA GLN A 376 2.70 -19.72 -3.82
C GLN A 376 2.20 -20.10 -5.22
N HIS A 377 0.92 -19.88 -5.52
CA HIS A 377 0.35 -20.06 -6.86
C HIS A 377 1.07 -19.19 -7.91
N GLU A 378 1.26 -17.90 -7.64
CA GLU A 378 2.03 -17.01 -8.53
C GLU A 378 3.50 -17.46 -8.69
N ASN A 379 4.11 -18.04 -7.64
CA ASN A 379 5.45 -18.60 -7.73
C ASN A 379 5.52 -19.82 -8.66
N LEU A 380 4.44 -20.61 -8.78
CA LEU A 380 4.32 -21.68 -9.78
C LEU A 380 4.23 -21.10 -11.21
N CYS A 381 3.60 -19.94 -11.35
CA CYS A 381 3.37 -19.23 -12.62
C CYS A 381 4.54 -18.32 -13.08
N THR A 382 5.65 -18.18 -12.34
CA THR A 382 6.70 -17.16 -12.66
C THR A 382 8.07 -17.74 -12.92
N VAL A 383 8.73 -17.37 -14.02
CA VAL A 383 10.10 -17.84 -14.38
C VAL A 383 11.16 -17.44 -13.34
N ASN A 384 10.91 -16.37 -12.56
CA ASN A 384 11.82 -15.82 -11.58
C ASN A 384 11.18 -15.74 -10.20
N SER A 385 11.14 -16.85 -9.45
CA SER A 385 10.87 -16.80 -8.02
C SER A 385 12.05 -17.35 -7.19
N ALA A 386 12.66 -16.42 -6.46
CA ALA A 386 13.63 -16.58 -5.37
C ALA A 386 15.06 -17.06 -5.71
N PRO A 387 16.08 -16.70 -4.88
CA PRO A 387 17.49 -17.06 -5.10
C PRO A 387 17.79 -18.57 -4.94
N PHE A 388 16.76 -19.39 -4.76
CA PHE A 388 16.85 -20.82 -4.44
C PHE A 388 15.86 -21.65 -5.26
N GLY A 389 15.93 -21.52 -6.59
CA GLY A 389 15.54 -22.58 -7.53
C GLY A 389 14.11 -23.13 -7.40
N GLY A 390 13.09 -22.28 -7.49
CA GLY A 390 11.74 -22.71 -7.88
C GLY A 390 11.72 -23.05 -9.37
N ARG A 391 11.18 -24.22 -9.75
CA ARG A 391 10.83 -24.50 -11.16
C ARG A 391 9.49 -23.81 -11.41
N ALA A 392 9.49 -22.90 -12.37
CA ALA A 392 8.30 -22.24 -12.85
C ALA A 392 7.67 -23.08 -13.94
N TYR A 393 6.35 -23.19 -13.97
CA TYR A 393 5.63 -23.81 -15.09
C TYR A 393 6.16 -23.32 -16.44
N PHE A 394 6.33 -22.01 -16.64
CA PHE A 394 6.87 -21.46 -17.89
C PHE A 394 8.37 -21.75 -18.12
N LYS A 395 9.14 -22.01 -17.06
CA LYS A 395 10.55 -22.41 -17.18
C LYS A 395 10.66 -23.87 -17.59
N ASP A 396 9.83 -24.74 -17.03
CA ASP A 396 9.77 -26.15 -17.41
C ASP A 396 9.14 -26.32 -18.80
N LEU A 397 8.16 -25.49 -19.17
CA LEU A 397 7.60 -25.40 -20.52
C LEU A 397 8.69 -25.05 -21.55
N ARG A 398 9.48 -24.00 -21.28
CA ARG A 398 10.60 -23.60 -22.16
C ARG A 398 11.68 -24.69 -22.27
N LYS A 399 11.98 -25.39 -21.18
CA LYS A 399 12.92 -26.53 -21.20
C LYS A 399 12.39 -27.73 -21.99
N SER A 400 11.07 -27.91 -22.05
CA SER A 400 10.42 -28.96 -22.85
C SER A 400 10.37 -28.66 -24.35
N GLY A 401 10.82 -27.48 -24.78
CA GLY A 401 10.78 -27.06 -26.19
C GLY A 401 9.41 -26.59 -26.69
N ARG A 402 8.37 -26.64 -25.84
CA ARG A 402 7.02 -26.15 -26.17
C ARG A 402 6.91 -24.66 -25.94
N THR A 403 6.14 -23.98 -26.79
CA THR A 403 5.88 -22.55 -26.65
C THR A 403 4.63 -22.27 -25.79
N VAL A 404 4.56 -21.09 -25.18
CA VAL A 404 3.36 -20.66 -24.43
C VAL A 404 2.14 -20.60 -25.35
N ARG A 405 2.35 -20.32 -26.64
CA ARG A 405 1.29 -20.30 -27.66
C ARG A 405 0.70 -21.67 -27.92
N GLU A 406 1.51 -22.73 -27.88
CA GLU A 406 1.06 -24.11 -28.08
C GLU A 406 0.27 -24.65 -26.88
N ASP A 407 0.75 -24.43 -25.66
CA ASP A 407 0.14 -25.03 -24.45
C ASP A 407 -1.01 -24.15 -23.88
N TRP A 408 -0.97 -22.84 -24.17
CA TRP A 408 -1.85 -21.80 -23.62
C TRP A 408 -2.23 -20.73 -24.69
N PRO A 409 -2.93 -21.10 -25.77
CA PRO A 409 -3.19 -20.19 -26.89
C PRO A 409 -4.03 -18.96 -26.51
N ARG A 410 -5.11 -19.15 -25.75
CA ARG A 410 -5.99 -18.06 -25.27
C ARG A 410 -5.28 -17.13 -24.29
N TYR A 411 -4.46 -17.66 -23.39
CA TYR A 411 -3.65 -16.84 -22.48
C TYR A 411 -2.57 -16.07 -23.22
N HIS A 412 -1.93 -16.66 -24.24
CA HIS A 412 -0.96 -15.95 -25.08
C HIS A 412 -1.60 -14.74 -25.78
N GLU A 413 -2.82 -14.90 -26.31
CA GLU A 413 -3.58 -13.82 -26.92
C GLU A 413 -4.01 -12.75 -25.89
N LEU A 414 -4.51 -13.19 -24.72
CA LEU A 414 -4.90 -12.32 -23.62
C LEU A 414 -3.71 -11.49 -23.10
N ALA A 415 -2.56 -12.14 -22.90
CA ALA A 415 -1.33 -11.53 -22.44
C ALA A 415 -0.81 -10.47 -23.43
N ARG A 416 -0.97 -10.71 -24.75
CA ARG A 416 -0.59 -9.76 -25.80
C ARG A 416 -1.52 -8.54 -25.88
N THR A 417 -2.82 -8.76 -25.72
CA THR A 417 -3.86 -7.73 -25.93
C THR A 417 -4.12 -6.86 -24.70
N ARG A 418 -4.33 -7.49 -23.53
CA ARG A 418 -4.67 -6.81 -22.27
C ARG A 418 -3.45 -6.53 -21.39
N GLY A 419 -2.33 -7.19 -21.68
CA GLY A 419 -1.15 -7.20 -20.82
C GLY A 419 -1.34 -8.18 -19.67
N SER A 420 -0.53 -9.24 -19.65
CA SER A 420 -0.39 -10.09 -18.47
C SER A 420 0.72 -9.54 -17.58
N ILE A 421 0.57 -9.70 -16.26
CA ILE A 421 1.60 -9.35 -15.27
C ILE A 421 2.88 -10.15 -15.54
N TYR A 422 2.74 -11.34 -16.14
CA TYR A 422 3.85 -12.19 -16.56
C TYR A 422 4.28 -12.01 -18.01
N GLY A 423 3.70 -11.09 -18.79
CA GLY A 423 4.01 -10.90 -20.21
C GLY A 423 5.50 -10.63 -20.48
N GLY A 424 6.14 -9.81 -19.64
CA GLY A 424 7.59 -9.57 -19.72
C GLY A 424 8.45 -10.78 -19.33
N VAL A 425 7.89 -11.72 -18.57
CA VAL A 425 8.57 -12.91 -18.03
C VAL A 425 8.41 -14.12 -18.97
N THR A 426 7.27 -14.23 -19.66
CA THR A 426 6.97 -15.25 -20.67
C THR A 426 7.61 -14.94 -22.03
N GLY A 427 8.09 -13.71 -22.24
CA GLY A 427 8.66 -13.25 -23.51
C GLY A 427 7.62 -12.68 -24.49
N ILE A 428 6.38 -12.49 -24.04
CA ILE A 428 5.27 -11.98 -24.84
C ILE A 428 5.33 -10.44 -24.80
N ARG A 429 5.95 -9.80 -25.81
CA ARG A 429 5.98 -8.34 -25.95
C ARG A 429 4.70 -7.82 -26.59
N ARG A 430 4.22 -6.68 -26.10
CA ARG A 430 3.08 -5.96 -26.67
C ARG A 430 3.48 -5.37 -28.03
N GLY A 431 2.85 -5.83 -29.11
CA GLY A 431 3.02 -5.27 -30.46
C GLY A 431 3.97 -5.98 -31.40
N ASP A 432 4.32 -7.25 -31.16
CA ASP A 432 5.07 -8.03 -32.15
C ASP A 432 4.10 -8.56 -33.22
N ASP A 433 4.00 -7.85 -34.34
CA ASP A 433 3.28 -8.31 -35.52
C ASP A 433 4.16 -9.33 -36.24
N GLY A 434 3.91 -10.61 -35.91
CA GLY A 434 4.42 -11.83 -36.53
C GLY A 434 5.49 -11.69 -37.60
N ARG A 435 6.76 -11.77 -37.20
CA ARG A 435 7.85 -12.27 -38.05
C ARG A 435 8.83 -13.06 -37.19
N GLU A 436 8.72 -14.39 -37.24
CA GLU A 436 9.84 -15.29 -36.94
C GLU A 436 10.18 -16.07 -38.21
N GLY A 437 11.43 -15.94 -38.69
CA GLY A 437 12.04 -16.80 -39.69
C GLY A 437 12.66 -16.06 -40.89
N GLY A 438 13.98 -15.80 -40.86
CA GLY A 438 14.78 -15.47 -42.05
C GLY A 438 16.03 -14.60 -41.81
N GLU A 439 17.20 -15.26 -41.82
CA GLU A 439 18.59 -14.81 -42.13
C GLU A 439 19.12 -13.40 -41.76
N GLU A 440 20.28 -13.39 -41.06
CA GLU A 440 21.18 -12.25 -40.87
C GLU A 440 21.90 -11.85 -42.17
N VAL A 441 21.84 -10.57 -42.60
CA VAL A 441 22.88 -9.82 -43.35
C VAL A 441 22.71 -8.29 -43.08
N PRO A 442 23.77 -7.44 -42.99
CA PRO A 442 23.78 -6.25 -42.14
C PRO A 442 23.53 -4.89 -42.84
N GLY A 443 23.03 -3.93 -42.05
CA GLY A 443 23.33 -2.49 -42.14
C GLY A 443 22.39 -1.59 -42.97
N ASN A 444 21.64 -0.68 -42.31
CA ASN A 444 21.82 0.78 -42.44
C ASN A 444 20.80 1.63 -41.62
N THR A 445 21.38 2.51 -40.79
CA THR A 445 20.95 3.85 -40.35
C THR A 445 19.47 4.24 -40.17
N ALA A 446 19.12 4.61 -38.93
CA ALA A 446 18.03 5.50 -38.58
C ALA A 446 18.49 6.97 -38.51
N PRO A 447 17.60 7.98 -38.70
CA PRO A 447 17.78 9.31 -38.14
C PRO A 447 16.86 9.55 -36.93
N ALA A 448 17.43 10.27 -35.95
CA ALA A 448 16.86 10.64 -34.65
C ALA A 448 16.13 12.00 -34.66
N SER A 449 15.36 12.30 -33.59
CA SER A 449 15.16 13.62 -32.93
C SER A 449 14.07 13.54 -31.82
N PRO A 450 13.91 14.52 -30.90
CA PRO A 450 14.90 15.09 -29.99
C PRO A 450 14.39 15.17 -28.51
N ARG A 451 15.30 15.35 -27.55
CA ARG A 451 15.02 15.76 -26.15
C ARG A 451 15.36 17.24 -25.94
N PRO A 452 14.71 17.95 -24.99
CA PRO A 452 15.32 19.10 -24.34
C PRO A 452 15.64 18.85 -22.84
N SER A 453 16.72 19.51 -22.40
CA SER A 453 17.33 19.58 -21.07
C SER A 453 17.07 20.94 -20.39
N VAL A 454 17.43 21.08 -19.10
CA VAL A 454 17.89 22.28 -18.30
C VAL A 454 17.36 22.11 -16.85
N SER A 455 18.14 21.72 -15.83
CA SER A 455 19.17 22.40 -15.02
C SER A 455 18.72 23.65 -14.23
N GLY A 456 18.79 23.57 -12.88
CA GLY A 456 18.61 24.70 -11.96
C GLY A 456 18.63 24.31 -10.47
N ARG A 457 19.73 24.62 -9.78
CA ARG A 457 19.89 24.80 -8.32
C ARG A 457 20.61 26.16 -8.16
N PRO A 458 20.70 26.82 -6.98
CA PRO A 458 20.11 26.59 -5.64
C PRO A 458 19.52 27.90 -5.00
N GLN A 459 18.97 27.84 -3.78
CA GLN A 459 19.32 28.79 -2.68
C GLN A 459 18.61 28.45 -1.36
N ALA A 460 19.38 28.54 -0.27
CA ALA A 460 18.95 28.52 1.11
C ALA A 460 18.64 29.94 1.58
N PHE A 461 17.64 30.12 2.45
CA PHE A 461 17.48 31.32 3.26
C PHE A 461 17.09 30.94 4.69
N SER A 462 17.80 31.57 5.63
CA SER A 462 17.74 31.49 7.08
C SER A 462 16.79 32.53 7.69
N GLY A 463 16.46 32.36 8.97
CA GLY A 463 15.99 33.40 9.89
C GLY A 463 14.50 33.25 10.21
N SER A 464 14.16 32.94 11.47
CA SER A 464 13.89 33.92 12.56
C SER A 464 12.41 34.28 12.56
N ASP A 465 11.63 34.40 13.63
CA ASP A 465 11.76 34.29 15.08
C ASP A 465 10.35 34.67 15.62
N TYR A 466 10.05 34.38 16.88
CA TYR A 466 8.85 34.81 17.64
C TYR A 466 7.47 34.22 17.23
N GLY A 467 6.56 33.90 18.13
CA GLY A 467 6.52 34.15 19.57
C GLY A 467 5.35 33.42 20.22
N GLU A 468 5.68 32.90 21.38
CA GLU A 468 4.83 32.33 22.42
C GLU A 468 3.77 33.33 22.90
N THR A 469 2.51 32.91 23.05
CA THR A 469 1.62 33.55 24.04
C THR A 469 0.63 32.54 24.61
N ARG A 470 0.70 32.44 25.93
CA ARG A 470 -0.05 31.60 26.86
C ARG A 470 -0.98 32.50 27.65
N VAL A 471 -2.30 32.33 27.58
CA VAL A 471 -3.28 32.92 28.54
C VAL A 471 -4.55 32.05 28.54
N THR A 472 -4.66 31.07 29.44
CA THR A 472 -5.39 31.01 30.73
C THR A 472 -6.82 30.45 30.67
N ASN A 473 -7.02 29.42 31.49
CA ASN A 473 -8.29 28.87 31.97
C ASN A 473 -9.15 29.93 32.65
N GLU A 474 -10.47 29.80 32.50
CA GLU A 474 -11.42 30.15 33.56
C GLU A 474 -12.59 29.14 33.60
N LYS A 475 -12.89 28.72 34.84
CA LYS A 475 -13.93 27.80 35.29
C LYS A 475 -15.03 28.63 35.97
N ALA A 476 -16.30 28.25 35.79
CA ALA A 476 -17.40 28.44 36.74
C ALA A 476 -18.55 27.50 36.31
N ASP A 477 -18.88 26.41 37.01
CA ASP A 477 -19.65 26.24 38.25
C ASP A 477 -21.09 26.79 38.24
N GLY A 478 -22.06 25.90 38.55
CA GLY A 478 -23.24 26.31 39.33
C GLY A 478 -24.67 25.84 38.93
N ASP A 479 -24.99 24.57 39.19
CA ASP A 479 -26.10 24.14 40.08
C ASP A 479 -27.62 24.26 39.68
N ARG A 480 -28.30 23.09 39.61
CA ARG A 480 -29.59 22.69 40.30
C ARG A 480 -30.76 22.06 39.50
N ARG A 481 -31.02 20.79 39.90
CA ARG A 481 -32.30 20.10 40.26
C ARG A 481 -33.29 19.64 39.15
N GLY A 482 -33.50 18.32 39.10
CA GLY A 482 -34.52 17.62 38.30
C GLY A 482 -35.91 17.51 38.98
N PRO A 483 -36.82 16.73 38.39
CA PRO A 483 -37.15 15.44 39.02
C PRO A 483 -37.29 14.26 38.04
N SER A 484 -37.13 13.07 38.61
CA SER A 484 -37.13 11.73 38.03
C SER A 484 -38.51 11.19 37.63
N LEU A 485 -38.61 10.62 36.42
CA LEU A 485 -39.54 9.53 36.08
C LEU A 485 -38.80 8.53 35.19
N GLY A 486 -38.90 7.25 35.54
CA GLY A 486 -38.05 6.17 35.05
C GLY A 486 -38.39 5.64 33.65
N GLY A 487 -37.44 4.87 33.11
CA GLY A 487 -37.62 4.08 31.90
C GLY A 487 -36.35 4.04 31.06
N GLU A 488 -35.67 2.90 31.09
CA GLU A 488 -34.74 2.40 30.07
C GLU A 488 -33.31 2.99 30.04
N ARG A 489 -32.34 2.13 30.37
CA ARG A 489 -30.90 2.39 30.24
C ARG A 489 -30.50 2.32 28.77
N GLU A 490 -29.78 3.36 28.35
CA GLU A 490 -28.95 3.41 27.15
C GLU A 490 -27.81 2.38 27.24
N ASP A 491 -27.85 1.39 26.35
CA ASP A 491 -26.71 0.60 25.90
C ASP A 491 -26.79 0.51 24.37
N ALA A 492 -26.23 1.50 23.65
CA ALA A 492 -26.05 1.50 22.20
C ALA A 492 -24.91 2.50 21.86
N LEU A 493 -23.94 2.28 20.96
CA LEU A 493 -23.74 1.26 19.93
C LEU A 493 -22.28 0.75 20.00
N ARG A 494 -22.11 -0.49 20.46
CA ARG A 494 -21.05 -1.37 19.96
C ARG A 494 -21.74 -2.24 18.91
N THR A 495 -21.37 -2.14 17.65
CA THR A 495 -21.79 -3.13 16.64
C THR A 495 -21.20 -4.48 17.03
N PRO A 496 -22.04 -5.50 17.33
CA PRO A 496 -21.56 -6.85 17.55
C PRO A 496 -21.34 -7.50 16.19
N SER A 497 -20.10 -7.88 15.89
CA SER A 497 -19.84 -8.90 14.87
C SER A 497 -20.64 -10.15 15.25
N PRO A 498 -21.35 -10.80 14.32
CA PRO A 498 -21.99 -12.07 14.63
C PRO A 498 -20.88 -13.08 14.98
N ARG A 499 -20.85 -13.51 16.25
CA ARG A 499 -20.04 -14.64 16.68
C ARG A 499 -20.52 -15.87 15.90
N PRO A 500 -19.64 -16.59 15.17
CA PRO A 500 -19.92 -17.97 14.85
C PRO A 500 -20.05 -18.73 16.17
N ARG A 501 -20.99 -19.67 16.23
CA ARG A 501 -21.11 -20.63 17.33
C ARG A 501 -19.74 -21.25 17.59
N THR A 502 -19.26 -21.18 18.82
CA THR A 502 -18.12 -21.97 19.29
C THR A 502 -18.40 -23.45 19.05
N PRO A 503 -17.61 -24.18 18.25
CA PRO A 503 -17.39 -25.57 18.51
C PRO A 503 -16.35 -25.66 19.64
N ALA A 504 -16.62 -26.51 20.61
CA ALA A 504 -15.61 -26.94 21.57
C ALA A 504 -14.41 -27.56 20.82
N SER A 505 -13.21 -27.32 21.36
CA SER A 505 -11.98 -28.10 21.14
C SER A 505 -11.62 -28.48 19.70
N ALA A 506 -10.86 -27.62 19.02
CA ALA A 506 -9.90 -28.06 18.01
C ALA A 506 -8.63 -27.23 18.17
N SER A 507 -7.55 -27.86 18.62
CA SER A 507 -6.20 -27.34 18.44
C SER A 507 -5.98 -27.11 16.95
N TYR A 508 -5.95 -25.85 16.50
CA TYR A 508 -5.71 -25.54 15.10
C TYR A 508 -4.22 -25.74 14.80
N PRO A 509 -3.83 -26.78 14.02
CA PRO A 509 -2.45 -26.88 13.54
C PRO A 509 -2.14 -25.67 12.64
N LEU A 510 -0.85 -25.30 12.56
CA LEU A 510 -0.36 -24.35 11.55
C LEU A 510 -0.95 -24.70 10.18
N SER A 511 -1.31 -23.71 9.37
CA SER A 511 -1.77 -23.99 8.01
C SER A 511 -0.72 -24.82 7.28
N PRO A 512 -1.07 -25.77 6.38
CA PRO A 512 -0.09 -26.63 5.72
C PRO A 512 1.04 -25.83 5.05
N THR A 513 0.69 -24.66 4.52
CA THR A 513 1.63 -23.66 3.99
C THR A 513 2.56 -23.16 5.09
N LEU A 514 2.03 -22.68 6.23
CA LEU A 514 2.86 -22.26 7.37
C LEU A 514 3.68 -23.38 8.03
N GLN A 515 3.16 -24.61 8.04
CA GLN A 515 3.83 -25.80 8.56
C GLN A 515 4.97 -26.24 7.63
N ALA A 516 4.81 -26.13 6.31
CA ALA A 516 5.91 -26.29 5.35
C ALA A 516 6.92 -25.13 5.42
N LEU A 517 6.44 -23.93 5.75
CA LEU A 517 7.21 -22.72 5.96
C LEU A 517 8.02 -22.73 7.28
N TYR A 518 7.58 -23.50 8.28
CA TYR A 518 8.18 -23.70 9.60
C TYR A 518 7.98 -25.17 10.03
N PRO A 519 8.76 -26.11 9.49
CA PRO A 519 8.62 -27.52 9.85
C PRO A 519 8.81 -27.69 11.37
N HIS A 520 7.82 -28.32 12.00
CA HIS A 520 7.90 -28.80 13.37
C HIS A 520 8.88 -29.96 13.38
N ASP A 521 10.16 -29.70 13.66
CA ASP A 521 11.05 -30.75 14.13
C ASP A 521 12.10 -30.19 15.09
N SER A 522 12.00 -30.73 16.30
CA SER A 522 13.00 -30.88 17.36
C SER A 522 13.65 -29.65 18.00
N GLU A 523 13.97 -29.83 19.26
CA GLU A 523 14.39 -28.85 20.27
C GLU A 523 15.70 -28.10 20.01
N ASP A 524 16.25 -28.13 18.79
CA ASP A 524 17.51 -27.50 18.43
C ASP A 524 17.36 -26.55 17.23
N ARG A 525 16.83 -25.34 17.49
CA ARG A 525 17.22 -24.21 16.64
C ARG A 525 18.71 -23.94 16.90
N PRO A 526 19.60 -23.96 15.89
CA PRO A 526 21.00 -23.70 16.13
C PRO A 526 21.14 -22.31 16.78
N ARG A 527 21.82 -22.27 17.93
CA ARG A 527 22.29 -21.06 18.64
C ARG A 527 22.96 -20.04 17.70
N ASN A 528 23.34 -20.45 16.49
CA ASN A 528 23.98 -19.64 15.46
C ASN A 528 23.02 -19.23 14.34
N GLY A 529 22.53 -17.99 14.41
CA GLY A 529 22.49 -16.97 13.34
C GLY A 529 22.07 -17.27 11.89
N ARG A 530 21.69 -18.50 11.50
CA ARG A 530 21.23 -18.81 10.13
C ARG A 530 19.74 -18.51 9.99
N LEU A 531 19.41 -17.71 8.99
CA LEU A 531 18.04 -17.54 8.50
C LEU A 531 17.45 -18.93 8.24
N ALA A 532 16.21 -19.16 8.70
CA ALA A 532 15.46 -20.38 8.43
C ALA A 532 15.50 -20.71 6.92
N ALA A 533 15.69 -21.98 6.58
CA ALA A 533 15.71 -22.43 5.20
C ALA A 533 14.41 -22.00 4.48
N PRO A 534 14.48 -21.60 3.20
CA PRO A 534 13.28 -21.29 2.44
C PRO A 534 12.41 -22.55 2.31
N ALA A 535 11.10 -22.36 2.44
CA ALA A 535 10.13 -23.43 2.40
C ALA A 535 10.11 -24.14 1.05
N GLN A 536 10.07 -25.46 1.09
CA GLN A 536 9.76 -26.26 -0.08
C GLN A 536 8.24 -26.14 -0.31
N PRO A 537 7.76 -25.75 -1.52
CA PRO A 537 6.35 -25.87 -1.83
C PRO A 537 5.92 -27.35 -1.73
N TYR A 538 4.69 -27.59 -1.27
CA TYR A 538 4.05 -28.90 -1.02
C TYR A 538 3.88 -29.82 -2.26
N ILE A 539 4.68 -29.64 -3.31
CA ILE A 539 4.75 -30.59 -4.43
C ILE A 539 6.10 -31.29 -4.31
N MET A 540 6.10 -32.56 -3.91
CA MET A 540 7.30 -33.40 -3.98
C MET A 540 7.82 -33.39 -5.43
N ARG A 541 9.10 -33.08 -5.58
CA ARG A 541 9.74 -32.63 -6.82
C ARG A 541 10.12 -33.76 -7.77
N ASP A 542 9.24 -34.72 -7.96
CA ASP A 542 9.54 -35.89 -8.81
C ASP A 542 9.05 -35.69 -10.26
N THR A 543 8.13 -34.73 -10.50
CA THR A 543 7.54 -34.47 -11.82
C THR A 543 7.61 -32.99 -12.25
N ALA A 544 7.51 -32.74 -13.56
CA ALA A 544 7.40 -31.39 -14.12
C ALA A 544 6.01 -30.83 -13.85
N ILE A 545 5.91 -29.54 -13.50
CA ILE A 545 4.62 -28.90 -13.22
C ILE A 545 3.82 -28.83 -14.52
N SER A 546 2.61 -29.37 -14.49
CA SER A 546 1.69 -29.43 -15.61
C SER A 546 0.67 -28.29 -15.57
N ARG A 547 -0.03 -28.07 -16.69
CA ARG A 547 -1.15 -27.13 -16.77
C ARG A 547 -2.26 -27.47 -15.77
N THR A 548 -2.52 -28.76 -15.58
CA THR A 548 -3.51 -29.28 -14.63
C THR A 548 -3.15 -28.96 -13.18
N ASP A 549 -1.86 -28.94 -12.82
CA ASP A 549 -1.43 -28.59 -11.45
C ASP A 549 -1.69 -27.11 -11.13
N LEU A 550 -1.57 -26.21 -12.12
CA LEU A 550 -1.94 -24.80 -11.97
C LEU A 550 -3.45 -24.64 -11.76
N ILE A 551 -4.26 -25.36 -12.54
CA ILE A 551 -5.73 -25.35 -12.41
C ILE A 551 -6.14 -25.92 -11.05
N ALA A 552 -5.55 -27.04 -10.62
CA ALA A 552 -5.81 -27.64 -9.31
C ALA A 552 -5.43 -26.71 -8.16
N SER A 553 -4.30 -25.99 -8.28
CA SER A 553 -3.91 -24.97 -7.31
C SER A 553 -4.93 -23.83 -7.24
N ALA A 554 -5.48 -23.40 -8.38
CA ALA A 554 -6.47 -22.34 -8.42
C ALA A 554 -7.82 -22.80 -7.85
N GLU A 555 -8.26 -24.01 -8.19
CA GLU A 555 -9.46 -24.66 -7.65
C GLU A 555 -9.40 -24.76 -6.12
N ARG A 556 -8.25 -25.21 -5.58
CA ARG A 556 -8.04 -25.29 -4.13
C ARG A 556 -8.13 -23.93 -3.43
N ILE A 557 -7.57 -22.87 -4.02
CA ILE A 557 -7.62 -21.52 -3.46
C ILE A 557 -9.06 -21.00 -3.48
N TYR A 558 -9.77 -21.19 -4.59
CA TYR A 558 -11.14 -20.75 -4.74
C TYR A 558 -12.06 -21.45 -3.71
N SER A 559 -12.04 -22.78 -3.68
CA SER A 559 -12.92 -23.57 -2.80
C SER A 559 -12.66 -23.33 -1.32
N ARG A 560 -11.42 -22.96 -0.95
CA ARG A 560 -11.05 -22.74 0.45
C ARG A 560 -11.36 -21.33 0.96
N TYR A 561 -11.19 -20.31 0.12
CA TYR A 561 -11.19 -18.91 0.57
C TYR A 561 -12.22 -18.01 -0.12
N LEU A 562 -12.69 -18.36 -1.31
CA LEU A 562 -13.50 -17.45 -2.15
C LEU A 562 -14.92 -17.96 -2.40
N MET A 563 -15.16 -19.25 -2.20
CA MET A 563 -16.49 -19.85 -2.29
C MET A 563 -17.38 -19.33 -1.14
N PRO A 564 -18.61 -18.87 -1.42
CA PRO A 564 -19.53 -18.44 -0.37
C PRO A 564 -19.80 -19.57 0.63
N GLY A 565 -19.58 -19.32 1.91
CA GLY A 565 -19.74 -20.33 2.97
C GLY A 565 -18.56 -21.30 3.09
N ALA A 566 -17.40 -21.01 2.48
CA ALA A 566 -16.19 -21.79 2.69
C ALA A 566 -15.68 -21.68 4.14
N ASP A 567 -15.01 -22.74 4.62
CA ASP A 567 -14.49 -22.83 5.98
C ASP A 567 -13.55 -21.66 6.38
N LYS A 568 -12.83 -21.10 5.40
CA LYS A 568 -11.88 -19.99 5.57
C LYS A 568 -12.21 -18.82 4.63
N GLU A 569 -13.49 -18.51 4.46
CA GLU A 569 -13.93 -17.44 3.55
C GLU A 569 -13.29 -16.09 3.90
N VAL A 570 -12.61 -15.48 2.92
CA VAL A 570 -12.00 -14.15 3.06
C VAL A 570 -12.99 -13.08 2.61
N TYR A 571 -13.18 -12.06 3.45
CA TYR A 571 -14.05 -10.94 3.11
C TYR A 571 -13.46 -10.11 1.96
N LEU A 572 -14.11 -10.19 0.80
CA LEU A 572 -13.79 -9.36 -0.36
C LEU A 572 -14.96 -8.43 -0.71
N PRO A 573 -14.67 -7.21 -1.22
CA PRO A 573 -15.68 -6.33 -1.79
C PRO A 573 -16.41 -7.01 -2.95
N PRO A 574 -17.69 -6.70 -3.20
CA PRO A 574 -18.45 -7.35 -4.28
C PRO A 574 -17.78 -7.31 -5.65
N ALA A 575 -17.03 -6.24 -5.96
CA ALA A 575 -16.29 -6.09 -7.21
C ALA A 575 -15.12 -7.08 -7.40
N LEU A 576 -14.61 -7.67 -6.32
CA LEU A 576 -13.49 -8.61 -6.33
C LEU A 576 -13.93 -10.06 -6.05
N ARG A 577 -15.22 -10.29 -5.78
CA ARG A 577 -15.76 -11.63 -5.54
C ARG A 577 -15.84 -12.40 -6.85
N ILE A 578 -15.36 -13.63 -6.81
CA ILE A 578 -15.53 -14.61 -7.87
C ILE A 578 -16.74 -15.45 -7.45
N THR A 579 -17.85 -15.33 -8.17
CA THR A 579 -19.11 -16.01 -7.81
C THR A 579 -19.20 -17.45 -8.31
N GLU A 580 -18.44 -17.76 -9.36
CA GLU A 580 -18.45 -19.06 -10.00
C GLU A 580 -17.05 -19.38 -10.52
N PHE A 581 -16.53 -20.55 -10.15
CA PHE A 581 -15.29 -21.10 -10.70
C PHE A 581 -15.66 -22.24 -11.63
N THR A 582 -15.64 -21.98 -12.94
CA THR A 582 -16.13 -22.90 -13.97
C THR A 582 -15.11 -23.96 -14.39
N LEU A 583 -13.98 -24.07 -13.68
CA LEU A 583 -12.89 -24.97 -14.04
C LEU A 583 -12.81 -26.13 -13.05
N SER A 584 -12.64 -27.35 -13.56
CA SER A 584 -12.28 -28.51 -12.76
C SER A 584 -10.95 -29.07 -13.24
N SER A 585 -10.05 -29.36 -12.30
CA SER A 585 -8.76 -30.00 -12.62
C SER A 585 -8.91 -31.41 -13.21
N SER A 586 -10.04 -32.10 -12.96
CA SER A 586 -10.32 -33.46 -13.41
C SER A 586 -10.83 -33.54 -14.86
N ASN A 587 -11.51 -32.50 -15.34
CA ASN A 587 -12.15 -32.46 -16.66
C ASN A 587 -11.65 -31.24 -17.44
N LEU A 588 -10.70 -31.45 -18.34
CA LEU A 588 -10.23 -30.40 -19.23
C LEU A 588 -11.21 -30.22 -20.41
N PRO A 589 -11.47 -28.96 -20.84
CA PRO A 589 -12.32 -28.66 -21.99
C PRO A 589 -11.81 -29.36 -23.23
N THR A 590 -12.66 -30.22 -23.81
CA THR A 590 -12.43 -30.81 -25.12
C THR A 590 -13.05 -29.91 -26.17
N VAL A 591 -12.40 -29.73 -27.33
CA VAL A 591 -12.84 -28.84 -28.43
C VAL A 591 -14.29 -29.12 -28.89
N THR A 592 -14.82 -30.31 -28.58
CA THR A 592 -16.18 -30.74 -28.90
C THR A 592 -17.26 -30.28 -27.90
N HIS A 593 -16.88 -29.68 -26.76
CA HIS A 593 -17.84 -29.24 -25.74
C HIS A 593 -18.49 -27.90 -26.15
N PRO A 594 -19.81 -27.73 -26.03
CA PRO A 594 -20.49 -26.49 -26.41
C PRO A 594 -20.01 -25.25 -25.62
N ASP A 595 -19.50 -25.44 -24.40
CA ASP A 595 -18.94 -24.37 -23.56
C ASP A 595 -17.41 -24.24 -23.66
N TYR A 596 -16.76 -24.88 -24.65
CA TYR A 596 -15.31 -24.89 -24.81
C TYR A 596 -14.68 -23.50 -24.78
N ASP A 597 -15.25 -22.53 -25.50
CA ASP A 597 -14.72 -21.16 -25.54
C ASP A 597 -14.78 -20.47 -24.18
N ARG A 598 -15.88 -20.67 -23.43
CA ARG A 598 -16.06 -20.09 -22.09
C ARG A 598 -15.07 -20.70 -21.09
N GLU A 599 -14.87 -22.01 -21.14
CA GLU A 599 -13.91 -22.71 -20.27
C GLU A 599 -12.46 -22.37 -20.64
N ALA A 600 -12.13 -22.25 -21.93
CA ALA A 600 -10.80 -21.86 -22.39
C ALA A 600 -10.45 -20.41 -22.01
N ASP A 601 -11.41 -19.48 -22.04
CA ASP A 601 -11.25 -18.11 -21.59
C ASP A 601 -11.11 -18.01 -20.05
N ALA A 602 -11.79 -18.87 -19.30
CA ALA A 602 -11.63 -18.98 -17.85
C ALA A 602 -10.26 -19.56 -17.50
N GLN A 603 -9.78 -20.58 -18.22
CA GLN A 603 -8.43 -21.11 -18.05
C GLN A 603 -7.42 -19.99 -18.26
N ALA A 604 -7.55 -19.21 -19.33
CA ALA A 604 -6.60 -18.17 -19.68
C ALA A 604 -6.37 -17.13 -18.57
N GLN A 605 -7.27 -17.01 -17.61
CA GLN A 605 -7.13 -16.11 -16.47
C GLN A 605 -6.36 -16.74 -15.29
N VAL A 606 -6.21 -18.06 -15.23
CA VAL A 606 -5.59 -18.80 -14.10
C VAL A 606 -4.27 -18.21 -13.62
N PRO A 607 -3.30 -17.84 -14.49
CA PRO A 607 -2.06 -17.24 -14.00
C PRO A 607 -2.27 -15.93 -13.22
N ASP A 608 -3.19 -15.07 -13.67
CA ASP A 608 -3.39 -13.70 -13.17
C ASP A 608 -4.65 -13.54 -12.29
N MET A 609 -5.47 -14.59 -12.10
CA MET A 609 -6.85 -14.47 -11.61
C MET A 609 -7.00 -13.94 -10.19
N PHE A 610 -6.05 -14.23 -9.29
CA PHE A 610 -6.13 -13.85 -7.87
C PHE A 610 -5.33 -12.58 -7.54
N HIS A 611 -4.71 -11.94 -8.53
CA HIS A 611 -3.78 -10.85 -8.27
C HIS A 611 -4.48 -9.64 -7.60
N ALA A 612 -5.66 -9.28 -8.10
CA ALA A 612 -6.44 -8.16 -7.56
C ALA A 612 -6.90 -8.43 -6.12
N GLN A 613 -7.33 -9.65 -5.83
CA GLN A 613 -7.76 -10.09 -4.49
C GLN A 613 -6.58 -10.11 -3.53
N LYS A 614 -5.43 -10.61 -3.97
CA LYS A 614 -4.19 -10.63 -3.18
C LYS A 614 -3.71 -9.22 -2.84
N GLU A 615 -3.73 -8.30 -3.79
CA GLU A 615 -3.34 -6.89 -3.56
C GLU A 615 -4.29 -6.19 -2.59
N TYR A 616 -5.60 -6.43 -2.72
CA TYR A 616 -6.59 -5.94 -1.76
C TYR A 616 -6.32 -6.47 -0.35
N VAL A 617 -6.11 -7.77 -0.23
CA VAL A 617 -5.80 -8.43 1.05
C VAL A 617 -4.49 -7.92 1.65
N TYR A 618 -3.46 -7.71 0.82
CA TYR A 618 -2.19 -7.12 1.26
C TYR A 618 -2.42 -5.71 1.85
N ARG A 619 -3.18 -4.86 1.16
CA ARG A 619 -3.49 -3.50 1.63
C ARG A 619 -4.35 -3.50 2.88
N ALA A 620 -5.34 -4.40 2.97
CA ALA A 620 -6.16 -4.56 4.16
C ALA A 620 -5.30 -4.94 5.37
N MET A 621 -4.37 -5.89 5.21
CA MET A 621 -3.42 -6.25 6.25
C MET A 621 -2.48 -5.08 6.61
N GLU A 622 -1.99 -4.35 5.61
CA GLU A 622 -1.05 -3.23 5.81
C GLU A 622 -1.69 -2.05 6.56
N GLN A 623 -2.98 -1.81 6.33
CA GLN A 623 -3.71 -0.70 6.93
C GLN A 623 -4.29 -1.02 8.31
N ASP A 624 -4.76 -2.25 8.53
CA ASP A 624 -5.48 -2.60 9.77
C ASP A 624 -4.64 -3.48 10.73
N THR A 625 -4.30 -4.70 10.32
CA THR A 625 -3.73 -5.70 11.26
C THR A 625 -2.24 -5.47 11.53
N PHE A 626 -1.47 -5.03 10.54
CA PHE A 626 -0.03 -4.87 10.66
C PHE A 626 0.41 -3.74 11.61
N PRO A 627 -0.22 -2.54 11.61
CA PRO A 627 0.11 -1.50 12.60
C PRO A 627 -0.20 -1.95 14.03
N ARG A 628 -1.30 -2.70 14.23
CA ARG A 628 -1.66 -3.28 15.54
C ARG A 628 -0.62 -4.31 16.00
N PHE A 629 -0.15 -5.17 15.09
CA PHE A 629 0.94 -6.10 15.35
C PHE A 629 2.23 -5.38 15.78
N LEU A 630 2.65 -4.35 15.04
CA LEU A 630 3.83 -3.56 15.40
C LEU A 630 3.66 -2.88 16.76
N ARG A 631 2.49 -2.32 17.06
CA ARG A 631 2.19 -1.74 18.38
C ARG A 631 2.32 -2.78 19.50
N ALA A 632 1.83 -3.99 19.28
CA ALA A 632 1.91 -5.06 20.28
C ALA A 632 3.33 -5.59 20.49
N LYS A 633 4.11 -5.81 19.40
CA LYS A 633 5.39 -6.53 19.46
C LYS A 633 6.65 -5.68 19.31
N ALA A 634 6.57 -4.52 18.66
CA ALA A 634 7.72 -3.61 18.52
C ALA A 634 7.83 -2.63 19.70
N PHE A 635 6.69 -2.32 20.32
CA PHE A 635 6.58 -1.35 21.41
C PHE A 635 6.35 -2.01 22.77
N GLY A 636 5.68 -3.16 22.83
CA GLY A 636 5.54 -3.96 24.05
C GLY A 636 6.36 -5.25 23.99
N ASN A 637 6.58 -5.86 25.15
CA ASN A 637 7.16 -7.20 25.25
C ASN A 637 6.27 -8.17 26.05
N LEU A 638 5.10 -7.72 26.50
CA LEU A 638 4.15 -8.51 27.28
C LEU A 638 2.95 -8.96 26.44
N THR A 639 2.35 -10.08 26.82
CA THR A 639 1.04 -10.51 26.31
C THR A 639 -0.09 -9.86 27.13
N PRO A 640 -1.30 -9.65 26.58
CA PRO A 640 -2.39 -9.00 27.32
C PRO A 640 -2.75 -9.72 28.63
N ILE A 641 -2.75 -11.05 28.61
CA ILE A 641 -2.99 -11.88 29.81
C ILE A 641 -1.90 -11.64 30.84
N SER A 642 -0.64 -11.66 30.41
CA SER A 642 0.51 -11.47 31.27
C SER A 642 0.58 -10.06 31.86
N ALA A 643 0.11 -9.04 31.12
CA ALA A 643 -0.06 -7.68 31.62
C ALA A 643 -1.17 -7.60 32.69
N LEU A 644 -2.29 -8.32 32.52
CA LEU A 644 -3.36 -8.39 33.53
C LEU A 644 -2.92 -9.12 34.80
N VAL A 645 -2.16 -10.21 34.66
CA VAL A 645 -1.59 -10.95 35.79
C VAL A 645 -0.65 -10.05 36.60
N ARG A 646 0.20 -9.26 35.93
CA ARG A 646 1.06 -8.26 36.59
C ARG A 646 0.25 -7.16 37.27
N LEU A 647 -0.84 -6.69 36.67
CA LEU A 647 -1.74 -5.74 37.34
C LEU A 647 -2.27 -6.32 38.67
N ALA A 648 -2.76 -7.56 38.66
CA ALA A 648 -3.28 -8.22 39.86
C ALA A 648 -2.20 -8.37 40.95
N PHE A 649 -1.02 -8.89 40.59
CA PHE A 649 0.11 -9.02 41.52
C PHE A 649 0.63 -7.67 42.01
N GLY A 650 0.65 -6.65 41.15
CA GLY A 650 1.04 -5.29 41.48
C GLY A 650 0.11 -4.64 42.50
N LEU A 651 -1.21 -4.78 42.32
CA LEU A 651 -2.21 -4.28 43.27
C LEU A 651 -2.14 -5.02 44.62
N LEU A 652 -1.98 -6.34 44.59
CA LEU A 652 -1.84 -7.13 45.82
C LEU A 652 -0.58 -6.73 46.61
N ALA A 653 0.56 -6.61 45.92
CA ALA A 653 1.80 -6.18 46.55
C ALA A 653 1.74 -4.72 47.04
N LEU A 654 1.02 -3.85 46.33
CA LEU A 654 0.78 -2.48 46.77
C LEU A 654 0.01 -2.48 48.10
N TRP A 655 -1.05 -3.28 48.19
CA TRP A 655 -1.82 -3.45 49.42
C TRP A 655 -0.95 -3.97 50.57
N VAL A 656 -0.12 -5.01 50.33
CA VAL A 656 0.82 -5.53 51.34
C VAL A 656 1.82 -4.46 51.78
N GLY A 657 2.36 -3.68 50.84
CA GLY A 657 3.31 -2.60 51.12
C GLY A 657 2.68 -1.50 51.97
N LEU A 658 1.48 -1.05 51.60
CA LEU A 658 0.73 -0.06 52.37
C LEU A 658 0.38 -0.59 53.77
N ALA A 659 -0.16 -1.80 53.88
CA ALA A 659 -0.53 -2.41 55.15
C ALA A 659 0.68 -2.56 56.10
N THR A 660 1.82 -3.02 55.57
CA THR A 660 3.07 -3.14 56.34
C THR A 660 3.59 -1.77 56.77
N GLY A 661 3.55 -0.78 55.87
CA GLY A 661 3.94 0.59 56.17
C GLY A 661 3.09 1.22 57.28
N PHE A 662 1.75 1.11 57.18
CA PHE A 662 0.84 1.59 58.22
C PHE A 662 1.03 0.84 59.54
N ALA A 663 1.19 -0.49 59.52
CA ALA A 663 1.45 -1.27 60.74
C ALA A 663 2.74 -0.82 61.44
N PHE A 664 3.82 -0.53 60.71
CA PHE A 664 5.07 -0.03 61.31
C PHE A 664 4.95 1.38 61.88
N ILE A 665 4.09 2.22 61.30
CA ILE A 665 3.78 3.56 61.83
C ILE A 665 2.97 3.44 63.12
N PHE A 666 1.89 2.65 63.12
CA PHE A 666 0.98 2.49 64.24
C PHE A 666 1.54 1.68 65.40
N LEU A 667 2.52 0.80 65.18
CA LEU A 667 3.20 0.06 66.25
C LEU A 667 4.41 0.82 66.83
N ASP A 668 4.71 2.02 66.32
CA ASP A 668 5.93 2.78 66.60
C ASP A 668 7.20 1.91 66.60
N LYS A 669 7.38 1.09 65.55
CA LYS A 669 8.45 0.10 65.49
C LYS A 669 9.83 0.78 65.54
N LYS A 670 10.64 0.42 66.53
CA LYS A 670 12.04 0.86 66.71
C LYS A 670 13.01 -0.29 66.36
N PRO A 671 14.14 -0.02 65.70
CA PRO A 671 14.61 1.27 65.19
C PRO A 671 13.82 1.75 63.96
N LYS A 672 13.73 3.08 63.72
CA LYS A 672 13.02 3.65 62.55
C LYS A 672 13.55 3.14 61.21
N VAL A 673 14.83 2.77 61.16
CA VAL A 673 15.49 2.17 59.97
C VAL A 673 14.78 0.90 59.51
N SER A 674 14.12 0.16 60.41
CA SER A 674 13.35 -1.04 60.06
C SER A 674 12.17 -0.73 59.12
N ARG A 675 11.71 0.52 59.03
CA ARG A 675 10.66 0.94 58.09
C ARG A 675 11.14 0.96 56.63
N LEU A 676 12.46 1.00 56.38
CA LEU A 676 13.01 0.93 55.01
C LEU A 676 12.67 -0.38 54.31
N TRP A 677 12.39 -1.46 55.05
CA TRP A 677 12.02 -2.75 54.46
C TRP A 677 10.72 -2.71 53.63
N VAL A 678 9.89 -1.67 53.76
CA VAL A 678 8.70 -1.46 52.91
C VAL A 678 9.09 -1.16 51.46
N ILE A 679 10.36 -0.80 51.18
CA ILE A 679 10.87 -0.63 49.83
C ILE A 679 10.68 -1.89 48.97
N ILE A 680 10.74 -3.09 49.55
CA ILE A 680 10.63 -4.36 48.80
C ILE A 680 9.23 -4.55 48.21
N PRO A 681 8.13 -4.57 49.02
CA PRO A 681 6.79 -4.71 48.47
C PRO A 681 6.41 -3.52 47.57
N PHE A 682 6.86 -2.30 47.86
CA PHE A 682 6.65 -1.16 46.95
C PHE A 682 7.38 -1.32 45.62
N THR A 683 8.63 -1.80 45.62
CA THR A 683 9.38 -2.06 44.39
C THR A 683 8.66 -3.07 43.52
N PHE A 684 8.24 -4.19 44.11
CA PHE A 684 7.51 -5.23 43.38
C PHE A 684 6.16 -4.71 42.88
N ALA A 685 5.42 -3.96 43.69
CA ALA A 685 4.14 -3.37 43.31
C ALA A 685 4.27 -2.41 42.12
N ILE A 686 5.16 -1.43 42.24
CA ILE A 686 5.30 -0.35 41.25
C ILE A 686 5.87 -0.88 39.94
N ILE A 687 6.88 -1.77 39.97
CA ILE A 687 7.40 -2.38 38.73
C ILE A 687 6.29 -3.10 37.97
N ASN A 688 5.44 -3.87 38.65
CA ASN A 688 4.34 -4.60 38.01
C ASN A 688 3.23 -3.66 37.48
N LEU A 689 2.87 -2.61 38.24
CA LEU A 689 1.86 -1.64 37.82
C LEU A 689 2.32 -0.78 36.64
N VAL A 690 3.56 -0.29 36.67
CA VAL A 690 4.13 0.49 35.57
C VAL A 690 4.36 -0.41 34.36
N ALA A 691 4.78 -1.67 34.55
CA ALA A 691 4.92 -2.62 33.45
C ALA A 691 3.58 -2.90 32.75
N HIS A 692 2.48 -3.01 33.51
CA HIS A 692 1.13 -3.08 32.95
C HIS A 692 0.77 -1.82 32.16
N ALA A 693 0.98 -0.62 32.73
CA ALA A 693 0.61 0.64 32.08
C ALA A 693 1.36 0.92 30.76
N TYR A 694 2.58 0.37 30.61
CA TYR A 694 3.42 0.55 29.43
C TYR A 694 3.48 -0.67 28.49
N ASP A 695 2.75 -1.76 28.80
CA ASP A 695 2.84 -3.07 28.13
C ASP A 695 4.29 -3.61 28.03
N LEU A 696 5.12 -3.27 29.02
CA LEU A 696 6.57 -3.50 28.97
C LEU A 696 7.14 -3.90 30.32
N ASP A 697 7.70 -5.11 30.40
CA ASP A 697 8.47 -5.60 31.54
C ASP A 697 9.97 -5.32 31.33
N PRO A 698 10.57 -4.43 32.13
CA PRO A 698 11.97 -4.04 31.97
C PRO A 698 12.94 -5.18 32.25
N LEU A 699 12.62 -6.12 33.16
CA LEU A 699 13.49 -7.25 33.49
C LEU A 699 13.64 -8.17 32.29
N LEU A 700 12.52 -8.51 31.64
CA LEU A 700 12.54 -9.33 30.44
C LEU A 700 13.29 -8.65 29.29
N VAL A 701 13.11 -7.34 29.10
CA VAL A 701 13.84 -6.60 28.06
C VAL A 701 15.36 -6.60 28.33
N PHE A 702 15.79 -6.43 29.58
CA PHE A 702 17.22 -6.49 29.93
C PHE A 702 17.82 -7.87 29.70
N MET A 703 17.04 -8.94 29.89
CA MET A 703 17.42 -10.31 29.53
C MET A 703 17.38 -10.56 28.01
N GLY A 704 16.92 -9.59 27.20
CA GLY A 704 16.77 -9.73 25.76
C GLY A 704 15.60 -10.63 25.35
N LEU A 705 14.60 -10.74 26.22
CA LEU A 705 13.44 -11.61 26.07
C LEU A 705 12.16 -10.77 25.86
N SER A 706 11.26 -11.32 25.05
CA SER A 706 9.91 -10.85 24.86
C SER A 706 8.96 -12.01 25.03
N GLU A 707 7.79 -11.77 25.61
CA GLU A 707 6.77 -12.80 25.72
C GLU A 707 6.02 -12.99 24.39
N THR A 708 5.65 -14.23 24.16
CA THR A 708 4.75 -14.67 23.11
C THR A 708 3.84 -15.74 23.69
N GLU A 709 2.65 -15.87 23.12
CA GLU A 709 1.76 -16.96 23.46
C GLU A 709 2.24 -18.24 22.76
N ASP A 710 2.26 -19.35 23.50
CA ASP A 710 2.39 -20.68 22.91
C ASP A 710 0.99 -21.29 22.79
N ILE A 711 0.46 -21.23 21.58
CA ILE A 711 -0.88 -21.75 21.27
C ILE A 711 -0.90 -23.28 21.36
N ALA A 712 0.23 -23.95 21.07
CA ALA A 712 0.33 -25.40 21.14
C ALA A 712 0.44 -25.91 22.59
N ALA A 713 1.16 -25.17 23.44
CA ALA A 713 1.31 -25.51 24.86
C ALA A 713 0.25 -24.85 25.78
N GLN A 714 -0.70 -24.09 25.23
CA GLN A 714 -1.72 -23.32 25.96
C GLN A 714 -1.13 -22.42 27.09
N THR A 715 0.10 -21.94 26.92
CA THR A 715 0.76 -21.11 27.93
C THR A 715 0.96 -19.67 27.42
N PRO A 716 0.48 -18.65 28.15
CA PRO A 716 0.60 -17.25 27.73
C PRO A 716 1.98 -16.64 28.05
N PHE A 717 2.91 -17.44 28.61
CA PHE A 717 4.17 -16.99 29.21
C PHE A 717 5.43 -17.47 28.47
N ARG A 718 5.31 -17.95 27.23
CA ARG A 718 6.49 -18.39 26.48
C ARG A 718 7.36 -17.18 26.14
N THR A 719 8.67 -17.31 26.32
CA THR A 719 9.62 -16.24 26.00
C THR A 719 10.34 -16.51 24.68
N ILE A 720 10.54 -15.45 23.90
CA ILE A 720 11.30 -15.42 22.66
C ILE A 720 12.40 -14.37 22.74
N GLY A 721 13.56 -14.66 22.15
CA GLY A 721 14.67 -13.71 22.13
C GLY A 721 14.41 -12.54 21.16
N ILE A 722 14.67 -11.31 21.61
CA ILE A 722 14.58 -10.10 20.79
C ILE A 722 15.81 -10.01 19.89
N ARG A 723 15.67 -10.43 18.63
CA ARG A 723 16.76 -10.56 17.65
C ARG A 723 16.79 -9.44 16.61
N GLU A 724 15.68 -8.72 16.42
CA GLU A 724 15.64 -7.56 15.53
C GLU A 724 16.38 -6.37 16.18
N PRO A 725 17.44 -5.83 15.55
CA PRO A 725 18.35 -4.87 16.19
C PRO A 725 17.67 -3.53 16.52
N TYR A 726 16.83 -3.03 15.61
CA TYR A 726 16.10 -1.78 15.82
C TYR A 726 15.09 -1.89 16.97
N VAL A 727 14.29 -2.97 16.97
CA VAL A 727 13.31 -3.24 18.04
C VAL A 727 14.01 -3.43 19.38
N ARG A 728 15.16 -4.13 19.41
CA ARG A 728 15.97 -4.29 20.63
C ARG A 728 16.41 -2.94 21.20
N LYS A 729 16.93 -2.04 20.35
CA LYS A 729 17.36 -0.70 20.78
C LYS A 729 16.17 0.13 21.31
N LEU A 730 15.03 0.05 20.64
CA LEU A 730 13.81 0.76 21.02
C LEU A 730 13.27 0.28 22.38
N LEU A 731 13.09 -1.04 22.54
CA LEU A 731 12.61 -1.63 23.79
C LEU A 731 13.58 -1.37 24.94
N PHE A 732 14.89 -1.43 24.71
CA PHE A 732 15.88 -1.14 25.74
C PHE A 732 15.79 0.30 26.24
N GLY A 733 15.64 1.28 25.35
CA GLY A 733 15.43 2.68 25.73
C GLY A 733 14.16 2.89 26.56
N ARG A 734 13.07 2.21 26.19
CA ARG A 734 11.82 2.24 26.97
C ARG A 734 11.94 1.54 28.31
N ALA A 735 12.65 0.41 28.38
CA ALA A 735 12.90 -0.30 29.62
C ALA A 735 13.67 0.58 30.62
N LEU A 736 14.69 1.32 30.16
CA LEU A 736 15.40 2.30 30.99
C LEU A 736 14.45 3.37 31.54
N TRP A 737 13.57 3.91 30.70
CA TRP A 737 12.57 4.89 31.13
C TRP A 737 11.60 4.32 32.18
N VAL A 738 11.06 3.13 31.93
CA VAL A 738 10.14 2.43 32.84
C VAL A 738 10.81 2.13 34.17
N THR A 739 12.06 1.65 34.17
CA THR A 739 12.83 1.40 35.40
C THR A 739 13.12 2.70 36.16
N PHE A 740 13.50 3.77 35.46
CA PHE A 740 13.72 5.08 36.07
C PHE A 740 12.45 5.61 36.74
N LEU A 741 11.33 5.62 36.02
CA LEU A 741 10.04 6.07 36.55
C LEU A 741 9.61 5.23 37.76
N SER A 742 9.78 3.91 37.69
CA SER A 742 9.47 3.02 38.81
C SER A 742 10.32 3.32 40.03
N ALA A 743 11.63 3.54 39.85
CA ALA A 743 12.55 3.87 40.94
C ALA A 743 12.18 5.19 41.63
N VAL A 744 11.79 6.22 40.86
CA VAL A 744 11.35 7.51 41.41
C VAL A 744 10.10 7.35 42.26
N VAL A 745 9.08 6.65 41.76
CA VAL A 745 7.83 6.43 42.50
C VAL A 745 8.06 5.61 43.77
N VAL A 746 8.87 4.55 43.69
CA VAL A 746 9.26 3.74 44.86
C VAL A 746 10.00 4.58 45.90
N ALA A 747 10.94 5.43 45.48
CA ALA A 747 11.68 6.29 46.38
C ALA A 747 10.74 7.26 47.11
N ILE A 748 9.82 7.92 46.38
CA ILE A 748 8.84 8.83 46.96
C ILE A 748 7.96 8.11 48.00
N LEU A 749 7.39 6.96 47.64
CA LEU A 749 6.55 6.18 48.56
C LEU A 749 7.33 5.74 49.79
N THR A 750 8.55 5.24 49.61
CA THR A 750 9.39 4.78 50.73
C THR A 750 9.76 5.94 51.67
N ILE A 751 10.13 7.10 51.12
CA ILE A 751 10.46 8.30 51.90
C ILE A 751 9.27 8.75 52.75
N ILE A 752 8.06 8.76 52.19
CA ILE A 752 6.84 9.14 52.92
C ILE A 752 6.65 8.24 54.15
N PHE A 753 6.69 6.91 53.97
CA PHE A 753 6.46 5.97 55.09
C PHE A 753 7.59 5.94 56.12
N VAL A 754 8.81 6.33 55.75
CA VAL A 754 9.96 6.41 56.68
C VAL A 754 9.93 7.70 57.49
N LEU A 755 9.59 8.84 56.88
CA LEU A 755 9.63 10.15 57.52
C LEU A 755 8.42 10.46 58.41
N VAL A 756 7.28 9.81 58.17
CA VAL A 756 6.06 10.01 58.98
C VAL A 756 6.31 9.62 60.45
N PRO A 757 6.03 10.50 61.43
CA PRO A 757 6.16 10.19 62.85
C PRO A 757 5.30 8.97 63.23
N GLY A 758 5.87 8.05 64.02
CA GLY A 758 5.08 6.96 64.59
C GLY A 758 4.18 7.47 65.72
N HIS A 759 2.99 6.90 65.82
CA HIS A 759 2.11 7.09 66.96
C HIS A 759 1.54 5.73 67.34
N ARG A 760 1.80 5.28 68.58
CA ARG A 760 1.31 3.98 69.05
C ARG A 760 -0.17 4.11 69.38
N LEU A 761 -1.02 3.52 68.53
CA LEU A 761 -2.47 3.43 68.75
C LEU A 761 -2.80 2.50 69.91
#